data_AF-A0AAE8SLX8-F1
#
_entry.id   AF-A0AAE8SLX8-F1
#
_cell.length_a   1.000
_cell.length_b   1.000
_cell.length_c   1.000
_cell.angle_alpha   90.00
_cell.angle_beta   90.00
_cell.angle_gamma   90.00
#
_symmetry.space_group_name_H-M   'P 1'
#
loop_
_entity.id
_entity.type
_entity.pdbx_description
1 polymer ?
#
loop_
_entity_poly.entity_id
_entity_poly.type
_entity_poly.pdbx_seq_one_letter_code
_entity_poly.pdbx_strand_id
1 'polypeptide(L)'
;MASSDLPFRSRSGSQKQRAGELPTSSTTESSGDSEEQYIEVKTARYRAAWPELRPLPLEISQNGPLTLFIQPFAEQIEETALGIVEERLQELDDKDADHEVDVSLVNQQMVGAPETSVPTLVISAPWSTEKQAMWKEAVNDIAVCLYKLSKDFNFQDVPIHIDMVAPELTTTVYYGPVSDDADTYDSWDHVRELVYQRLENFQATKGHMTAICLFHYGPLKQIDANPVTVYISVDYKSDETQWLGIVTDIERNIHSHGWTDVQVHMEHNIGMHHSFPLLPPTGNRDEIKTDGLTSNKRIHDDYQQSVNMGEDFGSANYLTRTDNVQRNSGLATLGCYVELKTNKNPNWKKYAITNYRAVRPAFDGFCLEPGVPGSVIGEPRKDSDLRKVDRDGFFPNMNVQVAPLESPSRSKHNFTIWSIDDDIVVWAKRIEELEAQPQSDHNDGTQTKINDLKSKIQTANFEKQKKLDFFNNGKQILGRVYAASGFMRRTADNMRLDWALIDVAEHRQGSNRLPAEEVWQQHFEDIAAHPHRTFGIPLQDQYSFIGPNNPGASVWKVGTVTGPTTAKFYTKKIAFKMSEDSYLGNAMNKYPSTEYIFQPHYGGKFCAHGDSGSVAFDEDGGIVGLFFRGHKINGAFDAGYGLITPIEHVFEDIKKFSKQTITHIRVARD
;
A
#
# COMPACT_ATOMS: atom_id res chain seq x y z
N MET A 1 -48.31 2.28 -66.77
CA MET A 1 -49.03 1.01 -67.05
C MET A 1 -48.12 -0.13 -66.62
N ALA A 2 -48.62 -1.10 -65.83
CA ALA A 2 -47.96 -2.35 -65.38
C ALA A 2 -46.57 -2.21 -64.68
N SER A 3 -46.30 -2.74 -63.47
CA SER A 3 -46.40 -4.14 -62.98
C SER A 3 -45.36 -5.05 -63.67
N SER A 4 -44.51 -5.83 -62.99
CA SER A 4 -44.25 -6.04 -61.55
C SER A 4 -42.70 -6.09 -61.30
N ASP A 5 -42.07 -6.54 -60.19
CA ASP A 5 -42.50 -7.31 -59.01
C ASP A 5 -41.58 -7.09 -57.77
N LEU A 6 -41.80 -7.87 -56.70
CA LEU A 6 -41.01 -7.99 -55.46
C LEU A 6 -40.51 -9.47 -55.28
N PRO A 7 -39.53 -9.82 -54.41
CA PRO A 7 -39.44 -9.35 -53.02
C PRO A 7 -38.05 -9.17 -52.33
N PHE A 8 -38.09 -8.32 -51.29
CA PHE A 8 -37.34 -8.35 -50.03
C PHE A 8 -35.95 -9.04 -49.92
N ARG A 9 -34.94 -8.23 -49.58
CA ARG A 9 -34.29 -8.22 -48.24
C ARG A 9 -33.40 -6.98 -48.08
N SER A 10 -33.43 -6.33 -46.91
CA SER A 10 -32.43 -5.30 -46.57
C SER A 10 -32.26 -5.10 -45.06
N ARG A 11 -31.12 -4.51 -44.69
CA ARG A 11 -30.67 -3.99 -43.38
C ARG A 11 -29.86 -4.92 -42.47
N SER A 12 -28.61 -4.55 -42.26
CA SER A 12 -28.16 -4.17 -40.91
C SER A 12 -27.47 -2.81 -41.00
N GLY A 13 -27.69 -1.96 -40.00
CA GLY A 13 -27.19 -0.59 -39.94
C GLY A 13 -27.22 -0.12 -38.50
N SER A 14 -26.08 0.37 -38.02
CA SER A 14 -25.79 0.65 -36.61
C SER A 14 -26.68 1.72 -35.98
N GLN A 15 -27.09 1.52 -34.72
CA GLN A 15 -27.35 2.64 -33.81
C GLN A 15 -27.04 2.29 -32.35
N LYS A 16 -26.70 3.34 -31.58
CA LYS A 16 -26.18 3.30 -30.21
C LYS A 16 -27.28 2.92 -29.20
N GLN A 17 -26.94 2.16 -28.16
CA GLN A 17 -27.75 2.07 -26.94
C GLN A 17 -27.17 2.94 -25.81
N ARG A 18 -28.07 3.50 -25.02
CA ARG A 18 -27.82 4.32 -23.82
C ARG A 18 -28.05 3.46 -22.57
N ALA A 19 -27.70 4.01 -21.40
CA ALA A 19 -27.89 3.40 -20.10
C ALA A 19 -29.32 2.87 -19.86
N GLY A 20 -29.43 1.77 -19.11
CA GLY A 20 -30.68 1.08 -18.85
C GLY A 20 -31.58 1.79 -17.85
N GLU A 21 -32.88 1.72 -18.11
CA GLU A 21 -33.95 1.94 -17.14
C GLU A 21 -34.40 0.57 -16.59
N LEU A 22 -34.76 0.53 -15.30
CA LEU A 22 -35.28 -0.66 -14.64
C LEU A 22 -36.62 -1.10 -15.26
N PRO A 23 -36.83 -2.39 -15.57
CA PRO A 23 -38.13 -2.87 -16.06
C PRO A 23 -39.14 -2.98 -14.91
N THR A 24 -40.28 -2.30 -15.06
CA THR A 24 -41.44 -2.43 -14.18
C THR A 24 -42.17 -3.76 -14.40
N SER A 25 -42.82 -4.25 -13.34
CA SER A 25 -43.51 -5.54 -13.28
C SER A 25 -44.65 -5.70 -14.30
N SER A 26 -44.65 -6.82 -15.03
CA SER A 26 -45.84 -7.32 -15.72
C SER A 26 -46.41 -8.53 -14.97
N THR A 27 -47.61 -8.39 -14.41
CA THR A 27 -48.37 -9.48 -13.81
C THR A 27 -48.76 -10.54 -14.84
N THR A 28 -48.42 -11.80 -14.58
CA THR A 28 -49.14 -12.95 -15.13
C THR A 28 -49.05 -14.09 -14.12
N GLU A 29 -50.18 -14.44 -13.51
CA GLU A 29 -50.25 -15.58 -12.60
C GLU A 29 -50.11 -16.88 -13.39
N SER A 30 -49.13 -17.71 -13.02
CA SER A 30 -49.05 -19.10 -13.44
C SER A 30 -48.49 -19.93 -12.29
N SER A 31 -49.34 -20.76 -11.71
CA SER A 31 -48.97 -21.74 -10.70
C SER A 31 -48.18 -22.88 -11.35
N GLY A 32 -46.91 -23.05 -10.95
CA GLY A 32 -46.06 -24.18 -11.35
C GLY A 32 -44.95 -24.37 -10.33
N ASP A 33 -44.62 -25.63 -10.04
CA ASP A 33 -43.75 -26.03 -8.92
C ASP A 33 -42.31 -25.51 -9.03
N SER A 34 -41.75 -25.15 -7.87
CA SER A 34 -40.32 -25.05 -7.54
C SER A 34 -39.34 -24.79 -8.71
N GLU A 35 -39.19 -23.52 -9.11
CA GLU A 35 -37.94 -23.08 -9.72
C GLU A 35 -36.84 -23.11 -8.65
N GLU A 36 -36.04 -24.19 -8.64
CA GLU A 36 -34.77 -24.24 -7.90
C GLU A 36 -33.90 -23.09 -8.40
N GLN A 37 -33.61 -22.12 -7.53
CA GLN A 37 -32.78 -20.98 -7.92
C GLN A 37 -31.36 -21.48 -8.21
N TYR A 38 -30.84 -21.18 -9.40
CA TYR A 38 -29.49 -21.53 -9.78
C TYR A 38 -28.47 -20.70 -8.97
N ILE A 39 -27.85 -21.34 -7.97
CA ILE A 39 -26.84 -20.73 -7.09
C ILE A 39 -25.44 -21.12 -7.60
N GLU A 40 -24.77 -20.16 -8.24
CA GLU A 40 -23.42 -20.34 -8.76
C GLU A 40 -22.36 -19.99 -7.69
N VAL A 41 -21.97 -20.97 -6.87
CA VAL A 41 -20.89 -20.81 -5.89
C VAL A 41 -19.54 -20.61 -6.59
N LYS A 42 -18.79 -19.58 -6.17
CA LYS A 42 -17.44 -19.27 -6.63
C LYS A 42 -16.42 -19.95 -5.72
N THR A 43 -15.34 -20.48 -6.28
CA THR A 43 -14.32 -21.23 -5.52
C THR A 43 -12.92 -20.82 -5.95
N ALA A 44 -12.01 -20.76 -4.99
CA ALA A 44 -10.57 -20.58 -5.19
C ALA A 44 -9.79 -21.43 -4.18
N ARG A 45 -8.45 -21.49 -4.32
CA ARG A 45 -7.60 -22.15 -3.31
C ARG A 45 -7.84 -21.46 -1.95
N TYR A 46 -8.13 -22.25 -0.92
CA TYR A 46 -8.50 -21.78 0.43
C TYR A 46 -9.86 -21.05 0.58
N ARG A 47 -10.71 -20.95 -0.47
CA ARG A 47 -11.97 -20.19 -0.39
C ARG A 47 -13.15 -20.77 -1.17
N ALA A 48 -14.36 -20.52 -0.66
CA ALA A 48 -15.62 -20.68 -1.37
C ALA A 48 -16.60 -19.55 -0.98
N ALA A 49 -17.24 -18.91 -1.96
CA ALA A 49 -18.03 -17.69 -1.72
C ALA A 49 -19.27 -17.58 -2.61
N TRP A 50 -20.24 -16.80 -2.15
CA TRP A 50 -21.46 -16.47 -2.90
C TRP A 50 -21.97 -15.07 -2.47
N PRO A 51 -22.54 -14.25 -3.38
CA PRO A 51 -22.65 -14.45 -4.84
C PRO A 51 -21.34 -14.21 -5.60
N GLU A 52 -20.36 -13.57 -4.97
CA GLU A 52 -19.07 -13.21 -5.56
C GLU A 52 -17.91 -13.54 -4.63
N LEU A 53 -16.74 -13.85 -5.21
CA LEU A 53 -15.49 -14.01 -4.48
C LEU A 53 -14.81 -12.65 -4.37
N ARG A 54 -14.98 -11.98 -3.21
CA ARG A 54 -14.46 -10.64 -2.98
C ARG A 54 -12.94 -10.69 -2.77
N PRO A 55 -12.12 -9.83 -3.42
CA PRO A 55 -10.67 -9.84 -3.25
C PRO A 55 -10.25 -9.51 -1.81
N LEU A 56 -9.25 -10.25 -1.31
CA LEU A 56 -8.63 -10.00 0.00
C LEU A 56 -7.57 -8.89 -0.07
N PRO A 57 -7.25 -8.19 1.04
CA PRO A 57 -7.83 -8.35 2.37
C PRO A 57 -9.20 -7.67 2.54
N LEU A 58 -10.04 -8.31 3.35
CA LEU A 58 -11.34 -7.81 3.80
C LEU A 58 -11.27 -7.56 5.31
N GLU A 59 -12.00 -6.55 5.79
CA GLU A 59 -12.04 -6.16 7.20
C GLU A 59 -13.48 -6.08 7.71
N ILE A 60 -13.67 -6.28 9.02
CA ILE A 60 -14.96 -6.04 9.66
C ILE A 60 -15.23 -4.53 9.64
N SER A 61 -16.38 -4.15 9.09
CA SER A 61 -16.83 -2.77 8.94
C SER A 61 -17.04 -2.13 10.31
N GLN A 62 -16.45 -0.95 10.50
CA GLN A 62 -16.69 -0.12 11.69
C GLN A 62 -18.03 0.64 11.60
N ASN A 63 -18.72 0.58 10.46
CA ASN A 63 -19.95 1.33 10.18
C ASN A 63 -21.21 0.66 10.77
N GLY A 64 -21.26 0.57 12.09
CA GLY A 64 -22.46 0.20 12.84
C GLY A 64 -22.84 -1.28 12.80
N PRO A 65 -23.90 -1.66 13.55
CA PRO A 65 -24.37 -3.05 13.62
C PRO A 65 -24.92 -3.53 12.27
N LEU A 66 -25.14 -4.84 12.15
CA LEU A 66 -25.95 -5.44 11.09
C LEU A 66 -27.27 -4.66 10.90
N THR A 67 -27.76 -4.60 9.67
CA THR A 67 -29.00 -3.89 9.36
C THR A 67 -30.16 -4.43 10.22
N LEU A 68 -31.00 -3.54 10.75
CA LEU A 68 -31.98 -3.84 11.81
C LEU A 68 -32.97 -4.98 11.50
N PHE A 69 -33.16 -5.34 10.23
CA PHE A 69 -34.01 -6.46 9.82
C PHE A 69 -33.26 -7.80 9.71
N ILE A 70 -31.93 -7.80 9.63
CA ILE A 70 -31.08 -9.01 9.66
C ILE A 70 -30.76 -9.39 11.10
N GLN A 71 -30.49 -8.40 11.95
CA GLN A 71 -30.07 -8.59 13.35
C GLN A 71 -30.92 -9.59 14.17
N PRO A 72 -32.27 -9.66 14.03
CA PRO A 72 -33.08 -10.65 14.75
C PRO A 72 -32.88 -12.11 14.31
N PHE A 73 -32.23 -12.34 13.17
CA PHE A 73 -32.02 -13.67 12.57
C PHE A 73 -30.54 -14.09 12.57
N ALA A 74 -29.63 -13.28 13.11
CA ALA A 74 -28.19 -13.54 13.03
C ALA A 74 -27.82 -14.90 13.65
N GLU A 75 -28.23 -15.14 14.90
CA GLU A 75 -28.03 -16.41 15.62
C GLU A 75 -28.61 -17.61 14.84
N GLN A 76 -29.83 -17.50 14.31
CA GLN A 76 -30.44 -18.55 13.49
C GLN A 76 -29.65 -18.83 12.20
N ILE A 77 -29.13 -17.80 11.55
CA ILE A 77 -28.32 -17.92 10.32
C ILE A 77 -26.98 -18.57 10.63
N GLU A 78 -26.32 -18.15 11.71
CA GLU A 78 -25.04 -18.70 12.19
C GLU A 78 -25.18 -20.18 12.58
N GLU A 79 -26.18 -20.53 13.40
CA GLU A 79 -26.49 -21.93 13.76
C GLU A 79 -26.82 -22.80 12.54
N THR A 80 -27.62 -22.29 11.60
CA THR A 80 -27.98 -23.02 10.37
C THR A 80 -26.76 -23.29 9.50
N ALA A 81 -25.87 -22.29 9.37
CA ALA A 81 -24.64 -22.43 8.59
C ALA A 81 -23.64 -23.37 9.26
N LEU A 82 -23.45 -23.25 10.59
CA LEU A 82 -22.61 -24.16 11.36
C LEU A 82 -23.08 -25.61 11.20
N GLY A 83 -24.37 -25.88 11.39
CA GLY A 83 -24.92 -27.24 11.22
C GLY A 83 -24.72 -27.83 9.82
N ILE A 84 -24.84 -27.02 8.77
CA ILE A 84 -24.55 -27.45 7.38
C ILE A 84 -23.05 -27.75 7.21
N VAL A 85 -22.16 -26.88 7.71
CA VAL A 85 -20.71 -27.09 7.60
C VAL A 85 -20.28 -28.32 8.40
N GLU A 86 -20.81 -28.52 9.60
CA GLU A 86 -20.56 -29.72 10.40
C GLU A 86 -21.06 -30.99 9.70
N GLU A 87 -22.31 -31.03 9.20
CA GLU A 87 -22.84 -32.18 8.46
C GLU A 87 -22.00 -32.50 7.21
N ARG A 88 -21.58 -31.48 6.47
CA ARG A 88 -20.81 -31.65 5.23
C ARG A 88 -19.33 -31.97 5.47
N LEU A 89 -18.72 -31.57 6.59
CA LEU A 89 -17.30 -31.82 6.90
C LEU A 89 -17.07 -32.97 7.91
N GLN A 90 -18.13 -33.58 8.45
CA GLN A 90 -18.14 -34.61 9.49
C GLN A 90 -17.28 -35.87 9.21
N GLU A 91 -16.91 -36.16 7.95
CA GLU A 91 -16.17 -37.38 7.59
C GLU A 91 -14.65 -37.33 7.87
N LEU A 92 -14.09 -36.21 8.33
CA LEU A 92 -12.64 -35.96 8.35
C LEU A 92 -12.09 -35.58 9.75
N ASP A 93 -12.40 -36.42 10.73
CA ASP A 93 -11.87 -36.44 12.11
C ASP A 93 -10.38 -36.85 12.15
N ASP A 94 -9.50 -36.04 11.56
CA ASP A 94 -8.06 -36.07 11.84
C ASP A 94 -7.84 -35.50 13.25
N LYS A 95 -7.66 -36.40 14.22
CA LYS A 95 -7.72 -36.17 15.68
C LYS A 95 -6.64 -35.26 16.28
N ASP A 96 -5.86 -34.60 15.46
CA ASP A 96 -4.68 -33.81 15.82
C ASP A 96 -4.76 -32.33 15.37
N ALA A 97 -5.93 -31.84 14.93
CA ALA A 97 -6.14 -30.46 14.51
C ALA A 97 -7.16 -29.70 15.37
N ASP A 98 -6.69 -28.81 16.26
CA ASP A 98 -7.48 -27.83 17.04
C ASP A 98 -8.07 -26.71 16.14
N HIS A 99 -8.71 -27.05 15.02
CA HIS A 99 -9.31 -26.11 14.09
C HIS A 99 -10.83 -26.22 14.13
N GLU A 100 -11.39 -25.65 15.20
CA GLU A 100 -12.82 -25.38 15.37
C GLU A 100 -13.36 -24.56 14.18
N VAL A 101 -14.57 -24.88 13.73
CA VAL A 101 -15.26 -24.12 12.68
C VAL A 101 -15.87 -22.88 13.32
N ASP A 102 -15.43 -21.70 12.88
CA ASP A 102 -15.96 -20.41 13.32
C ASP A 102 -16.95 -19.86 12.30
N VAL A 103 -18.09 -19.34 12.77
CA VAL A 103 -19.17 -18.80 11.93
C VAL A 103 -19.66 -17.51 12.54
N SER A 104 -19.57 -16.41 11.78
CA SER A 104 -20.06 -15.10 12.23
C SER A 104 -20.69 -14.28 11.11
N LEU A 105 -21.83 -13.65 11.40
CA LEU A 105 -22.51 -12.74 10.49
C LEU A 105 -22.11 -11.29 10.82
N VAL A 106 -21.29 -10.69 9.95
CA VAL A 106 -20.70 -9.36 10.17
C VAL A 106 -20.90 -8.46 8.95
N ASN A 107 -20.93 -7.14 9.14
CA ASN A 107 -20.72 -6.23 8.02
C ASN A 107 -19.23 -6.31 7.63
N GLN A 108 -18.91 -6.67 6.39
CA GLN A 108 -17.54 -6.83 5.90
C GLN A 108 -17.28 -5.89 4.72
N GLN A 109 -16.14 -5.19 4.73
CA GLN A 109 -15.74 -4.22 3.70
C GLN A 109 -14.34 -4.51 3.14
N MET A 110 -14.04 -4.00 1.96
CA MET A 110 -12.66 -3.95 1.46
C MET A 110 -11.87 -2.87 2.21
N VAL A 111 -10.60 -3.17 2.54
CA VAL A 111 -9.75 -2.29 3.35
C VAL A 111 -9.68 -0.88 2.78
N GLY A 112 -10.18 0.11 3.53
CA GLY A 112 -10.18 1.52 3.11
C GLY A 112 -11.12 1.85 1.92
N ALA A 113 -12.16 1.04 1.72
CA ALA A 113 -13.30 1.33 0.85
C ALA A 113 -14.62 1.01 1.59
N PRO A 114 -14.99 1.78 2.63
CA PRO A 114 -16.15 1.51 3.49
C PRO A 114 -17.50 1.50 2.75
N GLU A 115 -17.58 2.14 1.58
CA GLU A 115 -18.71 2.05 0.66
C GLU A 115 -18.99 0.64 0.13
N THR A 116 -18.06 -0.30 0.31
CA THR A 116 -18.20 -1.72 -0.04
C THR A 116 -18.70 -2.59 1.13
N SER A 117 -19.08 -1.99 2.26
CA SER A 117 -19.58 -2.70 3.44
C SER A 117 -20.89 -3.44 3.13
N VAL A 118 -20.88 -4.78 3.20
CA VAL A 118 -22.06 -5.64 3.01
C VAL A 118 -22.18 -6.69 4.12
N PRO A 119 -23.39 -7.09 4.55
CA PRO A 119 -23.57 -8.22 5.46
C PRO A 119 -23.00 -9.50 4.85
N THR A 120 -22.07 -10.12 5.57
CA THR A 120 -21.32 -11.30 5.13
C THR A 120 -21.28 -12.32 6.25
N LEU A 121 -21.72 -13.54 5.95
CA LEU A 121 -21.52 -14.72 6.78
C LEU A 121 -20.09 -15.23 6.52
N VAL A 122 -19.19 -14.93 7.44
CA VAL A 122 -17.80 -15.37 7.41
C VAL A 122 -17.71 -16.72 8.09
N ILE A 123 -17.13 -17.70 7.40
CA ILE A 123 -16.98 -19.08 7.89
C ILE A 123 -15.51 -19.44 7.83
N SER A 124 -14.85 -19.67 8.97
CA SER A 124 -13.50 -20.22 9.00
C SER A 124 -13.53 -21.72 9.19
N ALA A 125 -12.92 -22.48 8.28
CA ALA A 125 -12.93 -23.94 8.31
C ALA A 125 -11.63 -24.55 7.75
N PRO A 126 -11.23 -25.78 8.12
CA PRO A 126 -10.03 -26.43 7.60
C PRO A 126 -10.13 -26.78 6.10
N TRP A 127 -9.15 -26.36 5.30
CA TRP A 127 -9.13 -26.58 3.85
C TRP A 127 -8.19 -27.73 3.43
N SER A 128 -8.49 -28.33 2.28
CA SER A 128 -7.58 -29.19 1.50
C SER A 128 -8.09 -29.25 0.06
N THR A 129 -7.30 -29.78 -0.87
CA THR A 129 -7.72 -29.90 -2.28
C THR A 129 -8.92 -30.85 -2.42
N GLU A 130 -8.95 -31.88 -1.58
CA GLU A 130 -10.01 -32.88 -1.45
C GLU A 130 -11.31 -32.26 -0.91
N LYS A 131 -11.21 -31.36 0.09
CA LYS A 131 -12.36 -30.68 0.71
C LYS A 131 -13.00 -29.60 -0.18
N GLN A 132 -12.36 -29.16 -1.27
CA GLN A 132 -12.85 -28.05 -2.12
C GLN A 132 -14.26 -28.29 -2.69
N ALA A 133 -14.60 -29.55 -3.01
CA ALA A 133 -15.94 -29.91 -3.48
C ALA A 133 -16.99 -29.79 -2.36
N MET A 134 -16.64 -30.28 -1.17
CA MET A 134 -17.51 -30.24 0.03
C MET A 134 -17.78 -28.79 0.46
N TRP A 135 -16.77 -27.91 0.38
CA TRP A 135 -16.93 -26.47 0.61
C TRP A 135 -17.91 -25.83 -0.38
N LYS A 136 -17.82 -26.22 -1.66
CA LYS A 136 -18.72 -25.72 -2.70
C LYS A 136 -20.17 -26.15 -2.44
N GLU A 137 -20.38 -27.38 -1.99
CA GLU A 137 -21.70 -27.89 -1.62
C GLU A 137 -22.25 -27.21 -0.35
N ALA A 138 -21.44 -27.06 0.70
CA ALA A 138 -21.84 -26.37 1.93
C ALA A 138 -22.25 -24.91 1.67
N VAL A 139 -21.46 -24.14 0.91
CA VAL A 139 -21.83 -22.76 0.53
C VAL A 139 -23.07 -22.71 -0.36
N ASN A 140 -23.33 -23.74 -1.18
CA ASN A 140 -24.56 -23.85 -1.97
C ASN A 140 -25.78 -24.04 -1.06
N ASP A 141 -25.73 -25.03 -0.17
CA ASP A 141 -26.80 -25.34 0.79
C ASP A 141 -27.14 -24.13 1.68
N ILE A 142 -26.11 -23.45 2.21
CA ILE A 142 -26.27 -22.23 3.01
C ILE A 142 -26.95 -21.13 2.20
N ALA A 143 -26.52 -20.89 0.95
CA ALA A 143 -27.14 -19.89 0.08
C ALA A 143 -28.60 -20.24 -0.26
N VAL A 144 -28.94 -21.53 -0.45
CA VAL A 144 -30.34 -21.99 -0.59
C VAL A 144 -31.16 -21.67 0.66
N CYS A 145 -30.60 -21.90 1.85
CA CYS A 145 -31.25 -21.57 3.12
C CYS A 145 -31.45 -20.06 3.31
N LEU A 146 -30.41 -19.24 3.06
CA LEU A 146 -30.51 -17.77 3.09
C LEU A 146 -31.54 -17.22 2.11
N TYR A 147 -31.67 -17.83 0.92
CA TYR A 147 -32.69 -17.42 -0.05
C TYR A 147 -34.12 -17.76 0.40
N LYS A 148 -34.33 -18.89 1.08
CA LYS A 148 -35.62 -19.22 1.71
C LYS A 148 -35.94 -18.23 2.83
N LEU A 149 -35.00 -17.98 3.74
CA LEU A 149 -35.16 -17.01 4.84
C LEU A 149 -35.47 -15.59 4.31
N SER A 150 -34.78 -15.11 3.27
CA SER A 150 -35.03 -13.77 2.71
C SER A 150 -36.39 -13.64 2.01
N LYS A 151 -36.97 -14.75 1.52
CA LYS A 151 -38.37 -14.81 1.06
C LYS A 151 -39.35 -14.78 2.23
N ASP A 152 -39.15 -15.64 3.22
CA ASP A 152 -40.08 -15.81 4.35
C ASP A 152 -40.17 -14.55 5.23
N PHE A 153 -39.07 -13.81 5.36
CA PHE A 153 -38.97 -12.59 6.17
C PHE A 153 -38.84 -11.29 5.37
N ASN A 154 -38.99 -11.36 4.04
CA ASN A 154 -39.09 -10.22 3.12
C ASN A 154 -37.94 -9.19 3.22
N PHE A 155 -36.68 -9.66 3.25
CA PHE A 155 -35.46 -8.83 3.22
C PHE A 155 -34.66 -8.96 1.91
N GLN A 156 -35.33 -9.30 0.81
CA GLN A 156 -34.73 -9.58 -0.50
C GLN A 156 -33.83 -8.46 -1.06
N ASP A 157 -34.01 -7.21 -0.63
CA ASP A 157 -33.27 -6.04 -1.11
C ASP A 157 -31.82 -5.93 -0.56
N VAL A 158 -31.42 -6.74 0.42
CA VAL A 158 -30.05 -6.80 0.93
C VAL A 158 -29.55 -8.25 0.97
N PRO A 159 -28.80 -8.70 -0.06
CA PRO A 159 -28.25 -10.04 -0.08
C PRO A 159 -27.16 -10.18 0.99
N ILE A 160 -27.25 -11.25 1.78
CA ILE A 160 -26.18 -11.67 2.69
C ILE A 160 -25.16 -12.44 1.85
N HIS A 161 -23.91 -11.97 1.84
CA HIS A 161 -22.80 -12.68 1.21
C HIS A 161 -22.35 -13.85 2.10
N ILE A 162 -21.70 -14.85 1.52
CA ILE A 162 -21.03 -15.94 2.22
C ILE A 162 -19.57 -15.92 1.79
N ASP A 163 -18.63 -15.95 2.75
CA ASP A 163 -17.20 -16.11 2.51
C ASP A 163 -16.64 -17.19 3.44
N MET A 164 -16.53 -18.41 2.90
CA MET A 164 -15.91 -19.55 3.57
C MET A 164 -14.41 -19.54 3.24
N VAL A 165 -13.57 -19.44 4.27
CA VAL A 165 -12.15 -19.10 4.16
C VAL A 165 -11.28 -19.96 5.09
N ALA A 166 -10.12 -20.41 4.59
CA ALA A 166 -9.23 -21.25 5.36
C ALA A 166 -8.40 -20.44 6.38
N PRO A 167 -8.03 -21.03 7.54
CA PRO A 167 -7.13 -20.43 8.53
C PRO A 167 -5.83 -19.87 7.94
N GLU A 168 -5.32 -20.43 6.84
CA GLU A 168 -4.14 -19.96 6.10
C GLU A 168 -4.25 -18.52 5.58
N LEU A 169 -5.47 -17.99 5.44
CA LEU A 169 -5.72 -16.62 4.96
C LEU A 169 -6.20 -15.65 6.08
N THR A 170 -6.56 -16.16 7.26
CA THR A 170 -7.05 -15.36 8.40
C THR A 170 -6.07 -15.34 9.58
N THR A 171 -5.20 -16.34 9.70
CA THR A 171 -4.18 -16.45 10.77
C THR A 171 -3.05 -15.45 10.55
N THR A 172 -2.45 -14.97 11.64
CA THR A 172 -1.24 -14.13 11.56
C THR A 172 -0.08 -14.89 10.89
N VAL A 173 0.41 -14.35 9.78
CA VAL A 173 1.54 -14.90 9.03
C VAL A 173 2.86 -14.43 9.65
N TYR A 174 3.73 -15.37 9.99
CA TYR A 174 5.13 -15.15 10.31
C TYR A 174 5.96 -15.55 9.09
N TYR A 175 6.82 -14.64 8.65
CA TYR A 175 7.66 -14.85 7.48
C TYR A 175 9.03 -14.21 7.64
N GLY A 176 9.99 -14.72 6.89
CA GLY A 176 11.31 -14.12 6.77
C GLY A 176 12.13 -14.72 5.64
N PRO A 177 13.16 -14.00 5.16
CA PRO A 177 14.04 -14.46 4.08
C PRO A 177 14.77 -15.76 4.45
N VAL A 178 14.84 -16.68 3.49
CA VAL A 178 15.60 -17.94 3.62
C VAL A 178 17.09 -17.63 3.74
N SER A 179 17.76 -18.20 4.74
CA SER A 179 19.17 -17.92 5.07
C SER A 179 20.10 -18.01 3.86
N ASP A 180 21.06 -17.09 3.77
CA ASP A 180 22.04 -17.01 2.68
C ASP A 180 23.10 -18.13 2.72
N ASP A 181 23.27 -18.82 3.86
CA ASP A 181 24.18 -19.97 4.01
C ASP A 181 23.60 -21.31 3.52
N ALA A 182 22.43 -21.30 2.86
CA ALA A 182 21.72 -22.51 2.43
C ALA A 182 21.92 -22.82 0.94
N ASP A 183 23.02 -23.53 0.61
CA ASP A 183 23.38 -24.03 -0.74
C ASP A 183 22.19 -24.65 -1.50
N THR A 184 21.25 -25.26 -0.78
CA THR A 184 19.99 -25.85 -1.28
C THR A 184 19.19 -24.94 -2.21
N TYR A 185 19.33 -23.62 -2.08
CA TYR A 185 18.52 -22.62 -2.79
C TYR A 185 19.31 -21.69 -3.71
N ASP A 186 20.58 -22.01 -4.03
CA ASP A 186 21.43 -21.24 -4.94
C ASP A 186 20.81 -21.01 -6.33
N SER A 187 19.98 -21.94 -6.80
CA SER A 187 19.28 -21.80 -8.09
C SER A 187 18.03 -20.90 -8.03
N TRP A 188 17.83 -20.12 -6.96
CA TRP A 188 16.65 -19.27 -6.77
C TRP A 188 16.39 -18.33 -7.96
N ASP A 189 17.43 -17.68 -8.49
CA ASP A 189 17.30 -16.78 -9.65
C ASP A 189 16.68 -17.47 -10.87
N HIS A 190 16.98 -18.76 -11.08
CA HIS A 190 16.40 -19.57 -12.15
C HIS A 190 14.96 -19.98 -11.85
N VAL A 191 14.67 -20.42 -10.62
CA VAL A 191 13.32 -20.84 -10.20
C VAL A 191 12.35 -19.67 -10.22
N ARG A 192 12.77 -18.49 -9.77
CA ARG A 192 11.97 -17.26 -9.83
C ARG A 192 11.58 -16.89 -11.26
N GLU A 193 12.48 -17.07 -12.22
CA GLU A 193 12.21 -16.85 -13.65
C GLU A 193 11.26 -17.92 -14.21
N LEU A 194 11.39 -19.19 -13.82
CA LEU A 194 10.42 -20.25 -14.17
C LEU A 194 9.02 -19.91 -13.66
N VAL A 195 8.89 -19.52 -12.38
CA VAL A 195 7.62 -19.09 -11.76
C VAL A 195 7.01 -17.93 -12.54
N TYR A 196 7.80 -16.91 -12.88
CA TYR A 196 7.34 -15.78 -13.70
C TYR A 196 6.82 -16.23 -15.08
N GLN A 197 7.56 -17.11 -15.76
CA GLN A 197 7.14 -17.66 -17.05
C GLN A 197 5.84 -18.47 -16.95
N ARG A 198 5.62 -19.23 -15.86
CA ARG A 198 4.33 -19.91 -15.64
C ARG A 198 3.20 -18.90 -15.49
N LEU A 199 3.37 -17.85 -14.66
CA LEU A 199 2.35 -16.81 -14.47
C LEU A 199 1.98 -16.10 -15.78
N GLU A 200 2.93 -15.80 -16.67
CA GLU A 200 2.65 -15.15 -17.96
C GLU A 200 1.93 -16.05 -19.00
N ASN A 201 1.83 -17.37 -18.75
CA ASN A 201 1.13 -18.30 -19.63
C ASN A 201 -0.40 -18.35 -19.39
N PHE A 202 -0.88 -18.00 -18.20
CA PHE A 202 -2.31 -18.08 -17.85
C PHE A 202 -2.98 -16.70 -17.93
N GLN A 203 -4.16 -16.62 -18.57
CA GLN A 203 -4.86 -15.34 -18.74
C GLN A 203 -5.22 -14.68 -17.40
N ALA A 204 -5.48 -15.46 -16.35
CA ALA A 204 -5.79 -14.96 -15.02
C ALA A 204 -4.64 -14.20 -14.32
N THR A 205 -3.39 -14.46 -14.68
CA THR A 205 -2.19 -13.94 -13.97
C THR A 205 -1.22 -13.18 -14.88
N LYS A 206 -1.38 -13.32 -16.21
CA LYS A 206 -0.55 -12.67 -17.22
C LYS A 206 -0.48 -11.15 -17.08
N GLY A 207 0.71 -10.61 -16.85
CA GLY A 207 0.93 -9.19 -16.66
C GLY A 207 0.52 -8.65 -15.28
N HIS A 208 -0.11 -9.46 -14.41
CA HIS A 208 -0.64 -9.06 -13.11
C HIS A 208 0.31 -9.28 -11.93
N MET A 209 1.41 -10.03 -12.11
CA MET A 209 2.41 -10.24 -11.05
C MET A 209 2.97 -8.91 -10.54
N THR A 210 3.02 -8.75 -9.21
CA THR A 210 3.57 -7.58 -8.50
C THR A 210 4.84 -7.94 -7.72
N ALA A 211 4.93 -9.13 -7.13
CA ALA A 211 6.16 -9.67 -6.55
C ALA A 211 6.28 -11.20 -6.67
N ILE A 212 7.53 -11.69 -6.68
CA ILE A 212 7.88 -13.12 -6.46
C ILE A 212 9.06 -13.17 -5.49
N CYS A 213 8.88 -13.81 -4.35
CA CYS A 213 9.81 -13.86 -3.22
C CYS A 213 10.03 -15.29 -2.73
N LEU A 214 11.12 -15.52 -1.99
CA LEU A 214 11.40 -16.80 -1.31
C LEU A 214 11.53 -16.55 0.19
N PHE A 215 10.62 -17.12 0.97
CA PHE A 215 10.55 -16.92 2.41
C PHE A 215 10.34 -18.24 3.15
N HIS A 216 10.81 -18.34 4.39
CA HIS A 216 10.09 -19.15 5.37
C HIS A 216 8.73 -18.47 5.62
N TYR A 217 7.62 -19.20 5.53
CA TYR A 217 6.28 -18.60 5.56
C TYR A 217 5.28 -19.54 6.24
N GLY A 218 4.57 -19.07 7.26
CA GLY A 218 3.50 -19.84 7.90
C GLY A 218 3.04 -19.26 9.25
N PRO A 219 2.29 -20.02 10.06
CA PRO A 219 1.73 -19.54 11.32
C PRO A 219 2.71 -19.60 12.51
N LEU A 220 3.90 -20.20 12.36
CA LEU A 220 4.82 -20.43 13.48
C LEU A 220 5.66 -19.18 13.79
N LYS A 221 5.61 -18.72 15.05
CA LYS A 221 6.42 -17.60 15.55
C LYS A 221 7.93 -17.78 15.35
N GLN A 222 8.40 -19.03 15.40
CA GLN A 222 9.77 -19.36 15.01
C GLN A 222 9.83 -19.41 13.48
N ILE A 223 10.23 -18.29 12.87
CA ILE A 223 10.20 -18.09 11.41
C ILE A 223 10.83 -19.28 10.67
N ASP A 224 12.06 -19.67 11.01
CA ASP A 224 12.81 -20.73 10.32
C ASP A 224 12.19 -22.14 10.46
N ALA A 225 11.22 -22.34 11.37
CA ALA A 225 10.48 -23.59 11.50
C ALA A 225 9.29 -23.69 10.52
N ASN A 226 8.91 -22.58 9.88
CA ASN A 226 7.92 -22.59 8.80
C ASN A 226 8.52 -23.16 7.51
N PRO A 227 7.70 -23.77 6.63
CA PRO A 227 8.15 -24.25 5.33
C PRO A 227 8.73 -23.11 4.49
N VAL A 228 9.67 -23.47 3.61
CA VAL A 228 10.15 -22.57 2.55
C VAL A 228 9.08 -22.48 1.47
N THR A 229 8.75 -21.26 1.08
CA THR A 229 7.60 -20.94 0.23
C THR A 229 7.98 -19.90 -0.81
N VAL A 230 7.65 -20.19 -2.07
CA VAL A 230 7.57 -19.18 -3.13
C VAL A 230 6.31 -18.36 -2.88
N TYR A 231 6.50 -17.17 -2.30
CA TYR A 231 5.45 -16.17 -2.15
C TYR A 231 5.30 -15.40 -3.47
N ILE A 232 4.06 -15.33 -3.97
CA ILE A 232 3.70 -14.62 -5.18
C ILE A 232 2.59 -13.62 -4.82
N SER A 233 2.75 -12.37 -5.26
CA SER A 233 1.64 -11.42 -5.24
C SER A 233 1.26 -10.97 -6.63
N VAL A 234 -0.03 -10.70 -6.82
CA VAL A 234 -0.63 -10.20 -8.07
C VAL A 234 -1.53 -9.00 -7.78
N ASP A 235 -1.82 -8.20 -8.80
CA ASP A 235 -2.78 -7.10 -8.68
C ASP A 235 -4.25 -7.59 -8.65
N TYR A 236 -5.14 -6.73 -8.14
CA TYR A 236 -6.58 -6.99 -7.94
C TYR A 236 -7.39 -7.31 -9.21
N LYS A 237 -6.81 -7.29 -10.41
CA LYS A 237 -7.45 -7.73 -11.65
C LYS A 237 -7.16 -9.19 -11.98
N SER A 238 -6.30 -9.86 -11.20
CA SER A 238 -6.03 -11.29 -11.36
C SER A 238 -7.20 -12.14 -10.86
N ASP A 239 -7.64 -13.10 -11.68
CA ASP A 239 -8.77 -13.98 -11.39
C ASP A 239 -8.37 -15.15 -10.46
N GLU A 240 -8.75 -15.00 -9.19
CA GLU A 240 -8.50 -15.94 -8.08
C GLU A 240 -9.08 -17.34 -8.34
N THR A 241 -10.18 -17.44 -9.10
CA THR A 241 -10.88 -18.71 -9.33
C THR A 241 -10.06 -19.71 -10.15
N GLN A 242 -9.05 -19.23 -10.86
CA GLN A 242 -8.13 -20.06 -11.65
C GLN A 242 -6.82 -20.41 -10.89
N TRP A 243 -6.55 -19.78 -9.74
CA TRP A 243 -5.25 -19.89 -9.08
C TRP A 243 -4.91 -21.31 -8.62
N LEU A 244 -5.88 -22.13 -8.18
CA LEU A 244 -5.61 -23.50 -7.74
C LEU A 244 -4.89 -24.32 -8.83
N GLY A 245 -5.34 -24.22 -10.09
CA GLY A 245 -4.72 -24.88 -11.23
C GLY A 245 -3.35 -24.29 -11.61
N ILE A 246 -3.20 -22.97 -11.47
CA ILE A 246 -1.95 -22.25 -11.74
C ILE A 246 -0.87 -22.62 -10.72
N VAL A 247 -1.22 -22.65 -9.44
CA VAL A 247 -0.27 -23.01 -8.38
C VAL A 247 0.14 -24.48 -8.50
N THR A 248 -0.79 -25.40 -8.75
CA THR A 248 -0.50 -26.83 -8.99
C THR A 248 0.48 -27.03 -10.17
N ASP A 249 0.40 -26.16 -11.18
CA ASP A 249 1.29 -26.17 -12.34
C ASP A 249 2.67 -25.56 -12.04
N ILE A 250 2.74 -24.51 -11.21
CA ILE A 250 3.99 -23.92 -10.70
C ILE A 250 4.73 -24.93 -9.80
N GLU A 251 4.05 -25.48 -8.79
CA GLU A 251 4.59 -26.51 -7.87
C GLU A 251 5.20 -27.67 -8.68
N ARG A 252 4.42 -28.27 -9.60
CA ARG A 252 4.91 -29.33 -10.51
C ARG A 252 6.13 -28.90 -11.33
N ASN A 253 6.16 -27.67 -11.81
CA ASN A 253 7.27 -27.16 -12.62
C ASN A 253 8.55 -26.99 -11.79
N ILE A 254 8.49 -26.38 -10.60
CA ILE A 254 9.66 -26.18 -9.74
C ILE A 254 10.13 -27.50 -9.11
N HIS A 255 9.22 -28.42 -8.76
CA HIS A 255 9.55 -29.77 -8.29
C HIS A 255 10.33 -30.56 -9.36
N SER A 256 9.99 -30.41 -10.65
CA SER A 256 10.75 -31.04 -11.74
C SER A 256 12.18 -30.50 -11.93
N HIS A 257 12.52 -29.39 -11.27
CA HIS A 257 13.87 -28.80 -11.19
C HIS A 257 14.51 -29.03 -9.80
N GLY A 258 13.98 -29.95 -8.99
CA GLY A 258 14.55 -30.39 -7.71
C GLY A 258 14.04 -29.66 -6.46
N TRP A 259 13.12 -28.71 -6.60
CA TRP A 259 12.60 -27.92 -5.48
C TRP A 259 11.36 -28.58 -4.84
N THR A 260 11.47 -29.85 -4.44
CA THR A 260 10.32 -30.67 -4.01
C THR A 260 9.72 -30.30 -2.66
N ASP A 261 10.51 -29.64 -1.81
CA ASP A 261 10.18 -29.37 -0.40
C ASP A 261 9.73 -27.90 -0.21
N VAL A 262 9.36 -27.23 -1.30
CA VAL A 262 9.04 -25.80 -1.35
C VAL A 262 7.58 -25.60 -1.72
N GLN A 263 6.85 -24.88 -0.88
CA GLN A 263 5.44 -24.56 -1.09
C GLN A 263 5.28 -23.35 -2.01
N VAL A 264 4.05 -23.10 -2.50
CA VAL A 264 3.72 -21.92 -3.29
C VAL A 264 2.46 -21.26 -2.73
N HIS A 265 2.53 -19.94 -2.50
CA HIS A 265 1.43 -19.13 -2.01
C HIS A 265 1.15 -17.97 -2.99
N MET A 266 -0.12 -17.64 -3.20
CA MET A 266 -0.59 -16.54 -4.06
C MET A 266 -1.59 -15.66 -3.32
N GLU A 267 -1.43 -14.34 -3.41
CA GLU A 267 -2.39 -13.35 -2.89
C GLU A 267 -2.57 -12.12 -3.80
N HIS A 268 -3.71 -11.43 -3.67
CA HIS A 268 -3.85 -10.07 -4.18
C HIS A 268 -3.07 -9.11 -3.28
N ASN A 269 -2.01 -8.51 -3.81
CA ASN A 269 -1.23 -7.50 -3.09
C ASN A 269 -0.42 -6.66 -4.07
N ILE A 270 -0.53 -5.34 -3.94
CA ILE A 270 0.14 -4.35 -4.83
C ILE A 270 1.34 -3.65 -4.15
N GLY A 271 1.65 -3.99 -2.90
CA GLY A 271 2.70 -3.39 -2.07
C GLY A 271 2.36 -1.97 -1.58
N MET A 272 3.26 -1.34 -0.81
CA MET A 272 2.98 -0.02 -0.21
C MET A 272 2.94 1.10 -1.26
N HIS A 273 1.78 1.69 -1.54
CA HIS A 273 1.64 2.81 -2.49
C HIS A 273 1.79 4.18 -1.80
N HIS A 274 1.83 5.25 -2.60
CA HIS A 274 1.70 6.62 -2.05
C HIS A 274 0.26 6.84 -1.58
N SER A 275 0.09 7.42 -0.40
CA SER A 275 -1.22 7.84 0.08
C SER A 275 -1.57 9.24 -0.46
N PHE A 276 -2.78 9.38 -0.99
CA PHE A 276 -3.31 10.65 -1.50
C PHE A 276 -4.55 11.05 -0.69
N PRO A 277 -4.39 11.72 0.48
CA PRO A 277 -5.49 12.04 1.38
C PRO A 277 -6.34 13.23 0.91
N LEU A 278 -7.55 13.33 1.46
CA LEU A 278 -8.57 14.35 1.18
C LEU A 278 -8.16 15.76 1.62
N LEU A 279 -8.83 16.77 1.04
CA LEU A 279 -8.63 18.19 1.31
C LEU A 279 -9.97 18.89 1.65
N PRO A 280 -10.18 19.36 2.89
CA PRO A 280 -9.49 18.91 4.12
C PRO A 280 -9.73 17.40 4.37
N PRO A 281 -9.12 16.79 5.40
CA PRO A 281 -9.55 15.47 5.86
C PRO A 281 -11.06 15.45 6.16
N THR A 282 -11.78 14.48 5.60
CA THR A 282 -13.22 14.26 5.82
C THR A 282 -13.49 12.75 5.94
N GLY A 283 -14.53 12.39 6.66
CA GLY A 283 -14.82 10.99 7.05
C GLY A 283 -15.01 10.87 8.56
N ASN A 284 -14.86 9.66 9.10
CA ASN A 284 -14.89 9.40 10.53
C ASN A 284 -13.71 10.09 11.22
N ARG A 285 -14.02 10.86 12.27
CA ARG A 285 -13.06 11.66 13.04
C ARG A 285 -11.94 10.82 13.65
N ASP A 286 -12.27 9.66 14.21
CA ASP A 286 -11.32 8.86 14.98
C ASP A 286 -10.42 8.02 14.06
N GLU A 287 -10.94 7.61 12.89
CA GLU A 287 -10.13 7.08 11.78
C GLU A 287 -9.12 8.13 11.29
N ILE A 288 -9.56 9.37 11.04
CA ILE A 288 -8.67 10.47 10.61
C ILE A 288 -7.58 10.72 11.66
N LYS A 289 -7.91 10.74 12.96
CA LYS A 289 -6.89 10.85 14.02
C LYS A 289 -5.92 9.68 14.02
N THR A 290 -6.41 8.46 13.86
CA THR A 290 -5.60 7.23 13.86
C THR A 290 -4.65 7.18 12.66
N ASP A 291 -5.13 7.46 11.45
CA ASP A 291 -4.31 7.64 10.25
C ASP A 291 -3.27 8.77 10.44
N GLY A 292 -3.70 9.89 11.03
CA GLY A 292 -2.86 11.04 11.37
C GLY A 292 -1.66 10.70 12.24
N LEU A 293 -1.90 9.94 13.31
CA LEU A 293 -0.88 9.49 14.26
C LEU A 293 0.03 8.42 13.64
N THR A 294 -0.56 7.36 13.07
CA THR A 294 0.19 6.23 12.48
C THR A 294 0.99 6.60 11.23
N SER A 295 0.61 7.69 10.55
CA SER A 295 1.33 8.28 9.41
C SER A 295 2.19 9.51 9.76
N ASN A 296 2.35 9.86 11.05
CA ASN A 296 3.14 11.00 11.51
C ASN A 296 2.82 12.33 10.78
N LYS A 297 1.53 12.65 10.65
CA LYS A 297 1.02 13.80 9.86
C LYS A 297 0.89 15.10 10.66
N ARG A 298 0.78 15.04 12.00
CA ARG A 298 0.71 16.22 12.88
C ARG A 298 2.11 16.77 13.13
N ILE A 299 2.35 18.02 12.73
CA ILE A 299 3.59 18.73 13.05
C ILE A 299 3.32 19.59 14.29
N HIS A 300 3.81 19.14 15.45
CA HIS A 300 3.64 19.82 16.73
C HIS A 300 4.49 21.10 16.82
N ASP A 301 5.76 21.04 16.43
CA ASP A 301 6.68 22.18 16.48
C ASP A 301 6.40 23.25 15.41
N ASP A 302 7.14 24.35 15.48
CA ASP A 302 7.18 25.36 14.43
C ASP A 302 7.62 24.77 13.08
N TYR A 303 7.07 25.30 11.98
CA TYR A 303 7.54 24.98 10.64
C TYR A 303 8.95 25.54 10.43
N GLN A 304 9.89 24.64 10.13
CA GLN A 304 11.29 24.97 9.97
C GLN A 304 11.56 25.69 8.64
N GLN A 305 12.48 26.65 8.67
CA GLN A 305 12.85 27.41 7.48
C GLN A 305 13.81 26.63 6.58
N SER A 306 14.76 25.90 7.15
CA SER A 306 15.55 24.87 6.46
C SER A 306 14.85 23.52 6.51
N VAL A 307 15.18 22.62 5.59
CA VAL A 307 14.64 21.26 5.53
C VAL A 307 15.79 20.26 5.65
N ASN A 308 15.71 19.33 6.58
CA ASN A 308 16.80 18.37 6.84
C ASN A 308 16.59 17.04 6.09
N MET A 309 17.63 16.21 6.08
CA MET A 309 17.51 14.78 5.75
C MET A 309 16.40 14.13 6.60
N GLY A 310 15.56 13.30 5.96
CA GLY A 310 14.48 12.56 6.62
C GLY A 310 13.15 13.33 6.77
N GLU A 311 13.13 14.64 6.51
CA GLU A 311 11.90 15.46 6.60
C GLU A 311 10.99 15.30 5.38
N ASP A 312 9.71 15.68 5.51
CA ASP A 312 8.74 15.53 4.41
C ASP A 312 8.84 16.64 3.37
N PHE A 313 8.53 16.25 2.14
CA PHE A 313 8.18 17.19 1.08
C PHE A 313 7.03 16.62 0.23
N GLY A 314 6.44 17.46 -0.62
CA GLY A 314 5.47 17.06 -1.63
C GLY A 314 5.47 18.00 -2.84
N SER A 315 4.66 17.68 -3.85
CA SER A 315 4.38 18.60 -4.96
C SER A 315 3.44 19.71 -4.51
N ALA A 316 3.71 20.96 -4.88
CA ALA A 316 2.89 22.12 -4.51
C ALA A 316 1.54 22.22 -5.29
N ASN A 317 1.11 21.12 -5.91
CA ASN A 317 -0.16 20.99 -6.63
C ASN A 317 -1.23 20.30 -5.77
N TYR A 318 -2.48 20.69 -5.95
CA TYR A 318 -3.61 19.80 -5.67
C TYR A 318 -3.85 18.87 -6.85
N LEU A 319 -4.27 17.64 -6.56
CA LEU A 319 -4.63 16.65 -7.57
C LEU A 319 -6.15 16.56 -7.67
N THR A 320 -6.67 16.42 -8.89
CA THR A 320 -8.08 16.12 -9.14
C THR A 320 -8.17 14.68 -9.63
N ARG A 321 -8.86 13.82 -8.86
CA ARG A 321 -9.14 12.43 -9.22
C ARG A 321 -10.15 12.39 -10.39
N THR A 322 -10.22 11.28 -11.14
CA THR A 322 -11.08 11.16 -12.34
C THR A 322 -12.59 11.35 -12.07
N ASP A 323 -13.04 11.20 -10.82
CA ASP A 323 -14.39 11.50 -10.35
C ASP A 323 -14.57 12.97 -9.85
N ASN A 324 -13.61 13.84 -10.14
CA ASN A 324 -13.51 15.25 -9.74
C ASN A 324 -13.25 15.52 -8.25
N VAL A 325 -13.02 14.49 -7.42
CA VAL A 325 -12.72 14.75 -5.99
C VAL A 325 -11.26 15.19 -5.83
N GLN A 326 -11.04 16.31 -5.14
CA GLN A 326 -9.69 16.82 -4.88
C GLN A 326 -8.92 15.94 -3.88
N ARG A 327 -7.60 15.93 -4.01
CA ARG A 327 -6.63 15.24 -3.17
C ARG A 327 -5.37 16.07 -2.98
N ASN A 328 -4.68 15.83 -1.87
CA ASN A 328 -3.28 16.24 -1.71
C ASN A 328 -2.39 15.43 -2.66
N SER A 329 -1.23 15.97 -3.01
CA SER A 329 -0.20 15.31 -3.84
C SER A 329 0.54 14.16 -3.14
N GLY A 330 0.13 13.81 -1.91
CA GLY A 330 0.83 12.90 -1.02
C GLY A 330 1.97 13.58 -0.27
N LEU A 331 2.88 12.76 0.26
CA LEU A 331 4.12 13.18 0.89
C LEU A 331 5.19 12.11 0.65
N ALA A 332 6.45 12.53 0.68
CA ALA A 332 7.63 11.68 0.53
C ALA A 332 8.80 12.21 1.37
N THR A 333 9.89 11.45 1.46
CA THR A 333 11.05 11.79 2.29
C THR A 333 12.16 12.45 1.47
N LEU A 334 12.67 13.59 1.95
CA LEU A 334 13.91 14.18 1.44
C LEU A 334 15.08 13.31 1.90
N GLY A 335 15.74 12.63 0.96
CA GLY A 335 16.73 11.60 1.26
C GLY A 335 17.95 12.16 1.95
N CYS A 336 18.78 12.90 1.22
CA CYS A 336 19.86 13.70 1.80
C CYS A 336 20.24 14.83 0.83
N TYR A 337 21.20 15.66 1.23
CA TYR A 337 21.88 16.58 0.34
C TYR A 337 23.10 15.92 -0.31
N VAL A 338 23.23 16.11 -1.62
CA VAL A 338 24.40 15.74 -2.43
C VAL A 338 25.01 16.97 -3.08
N GLU A 339 26.30 16.96 -3.30
CA GLU A 339 27.00 18.01 -4.06
C GLU A 339 27.39 17.51 -5.45
N LEU A 340 27.14 18.33 -6.46
CA LEU A 340 27.45 18.03 -7.86
C LEU A 340 28.50 19.01 -8.41
N LYS A 341 29.40 18.50 -9.25
CA LYS A 341 30.17 19.32 -10.20
C LYS A 341 29.69 19.08 -11.61
N THR A 342 29.59 20.14 -12.40
CA THR A 342 29.24 20.04 -13.81
C THR A 342 30.38 20.51 -14.72
N ASN A 343 30.36 20.14 -15.99
CA ASN A 343 31.30 20.63 -16.98
C ASN A 343 31.19 22.15 -17.23
N LYS A 344 30.04 22.77 -16.92
CA LYS A 344 29.80 24.23 -17.00
C LYS A 344 30.08 24.97 -15.69
N ASN A 345 29.91 24.31 -14.55
CA ASN A 345 30.22 24.84 -13.23
C ASN A 345 31.08 23.81 -12.46
N PRO A 346 32.41 24.00 -12.39
CA PRO A 346 33.32 23.06 -11.73
C PRO A 346 33.33 23.21 -10.20
N ASN A 347 32.61 24.17 -9.65
CA ASN A 347 32.40 24.30 -8.21
C ASN A 347 31.31 23.31 -7.76
N TRP A 348 31.38 22.88 -6.50
CA TRP A 348 30.32 22.10 -5.89
C TRP A 348 29.07 22.96 -5.73
N LYS A 349 27.91 22.44 -6.15
CA LYS A 349 26.59 22.98 -5.81
C LYS A 349 25.79 21.90 -5.09
N LYS A 350 25.14 22.27 -3.97
CA LYS A 350 24.27 21.40 -3.16
C LYS A 350 22.90 21.22 -3.84
N TYR A 351 22.39 20.00 -3.84
CA TYR A 351 21.09 19.54 -4.32
C TYR A 351 20.54 18.52 -3.32
N ALA A 352 19.23 18.30 -3.24
CA ALA A 352 18.69 17.15 -2.50
C ALA A 352 18.44 15.95 -3.41
N ILE A 353 18.59 14.73 -2.89
CA ILE A 353 18.26 13.47 -3.56
C ILE A 353 17.02 12.82 -2.92
N THR A 354 16.20 12.17 -3.73
CA THR A 354 14.99 11.40 -3.33
C THR A 354 14.64 10.43 -4.47
N ASN A 355 13.50 9.74 -4.44
CA ASN A 355 13.05 8.92 -5.58
C ASN A 355 12.39 9.76 -6.68
N TYR A 356 12.38 9.24 -7.91
CA TYR A 356 11.58 9.84 -8.98
C TYR A 356 10.07 9.71 -8.71
N ARG A 357 9.59 8.58 -8.16
CA ARG A 357 8.17 8.42 -7.79
C ARG A 357 7.65 9.55 -6.88
N ALA A 358 8.48 10.03 -5.97
CA ALA A 358 8.14 11.07 -5.00
C ALA A 358 7.91 12.45 -5.64
N VAL A 359 8.53 12.72 -6.79
CA VAL A 359 8.37 13.98 -7.54
C VAL A 359 7.40 13.87 -8.73
N ARG A 360 6.89 12.67 -9.05
CA ARG A 360 5.91 12.46 -10.15
C ARG A 360 4.71 13.43 -10.11
N PRO A 361 4.08 13.72 -8.95
CA PRO A 361 2.94 14.65 -8.89
C PRO A 361 3.27 16.12 -9.21
N ALA A 362 4.53 16.46 -9.50
CA ALA A 362 4.95 17.80 -9.94
C ALA A 362 4.90 17.98 -11.46
N PHE A 363 4.77 16.90 -12.25
CA PHE A 363 4.72 16.96 -13.72
C PHE A 363 3.28 16.98 -14.23
N ASP A 364 3.05 17.68 -15.35
CA ASP A 364 1.73 17.65 -16.00
C ASP A 364 1.38 16.24 -16.49
N GLY A 365 0.13 15.82 -16.26
CA GLY A 365 -0.39 14.52 -16.68
C GLY A 365 -0.52 13.47 -15.59
N PHE A 366 -0.13 13.77 -14.34
CA PHE A 366 -0.36 12.88 -13.20
C PHE A 366 -1.86 12.64 -12.99
N CYS A 367 -2.25 11.36 -12.90
CA CYS A 367 -3.64 10.91 -12.78
C CYS A 367 -3.86 10.12 -11.50
N LEU A 368 -5.00 10.36 -10.85
CA LEU A 368 -5.54 9.49 -9.79
C LEU A 368 -6.91 8.99 -10.21
N GLU A 369 -7.18 7.73 -9.92
CA GLU A 369 -8.48 7.07 -10.11
C GLU A 369 -9.04 6.64 -8.74
N PRO A 370 -10.37 6.52 -8.58
CA PRO A 370 -10.95 5.79 -7.45
C PRO A 370 -10.41 4.36 -7.42
N GLY A 371 -10.11 3.86 -6.23
CA GLY A 371 -9.60 2.49 -6.03
C GLY A 371 -9.46 2.19 -4.56
N VAL A 372 -8.79 1.08 -4.22
CA VAL A 372 -8.70 0.58 -2.83
C VAL A 372 -7.24 0.63 -2.36
N PRO A 373 -6.91 1.24 -1.21
CA PRO A 373 -7.76 2.06 -0.34
C PRO A 373 -7.92 3.51 -0.87
N GLY A 374 -9.16 3.96 -1.08
CA GLY A 374 -9.50 5.30 -1.55
C GLY A 374 -9.06 5.68 -2.98
N SER A 375 -7.75 5.82 -3.25
CA SER A 375 -7.24 6.36 -4.53
C SER A 375 -6.03 5.56 -5.04
N VAL A 376 -6.04 5.20 -6.32
CA VAL A 376 -4.92 4.55 -7.01
C VAL A 376 -4.30 5.47 -8.06
N ILE A 377 -3.02 5.24 -8.38
CA ILE A 377 -2.33 5.96 -9.46
C ILE A 377 -2.83 5.42 -10.79
N GLY A 378 -3.49 6.28 -11.57
CA GLY A 378 -3.99 5.96 -12.91
C GLY A 378 -2.93 6.12 -13.99
N GLU A 379 -3.24 5.75 -15.23
CA GLU A 379 -2.33 6.02 -16.36
C GLU A 379 -2.12 7.54 -16.56
N PRO A 380 -0.88 8.01 -16.79
CA PRO A 380 -0.63 9.38 -17.20
C PRO A 380 -1.44 9.76 -18.43
N ARG A 381 -1.99 10.98 -18.44
CA ARG A 381 -2.76 11.49 -19.59
C ARG A 381 -1.97 11.30 -20.89
N LYS A 382 -2.67 10.88 -21.95
CA LYS A 382 -2.07 10.75 -23.29
C LYS A 382 -1.44 12.08 -23.70
N ASP A 383 -0.26 11.99 -24.29
CA ASP A 383 0.55 13.12 -24.78
C ASP A 383 1.01 14.14 -23.71
N SER A 384 0.94 13.78 -22.42
CA SER A 384 1.43 14.62 -21.32
C SER A 384 2.94 14.59 -21.11
N ASP A 385 3.47 15.62 -20.44
CA ASP A 385 4.86 15.72 -20.03
C ASP A 385 5.29 14.55 -19.13
N LEU A 386 4.45 14.16 -18.16
CA LEU A 386 4.72 13.02 -17.28
C LEU A 386 4.96 11.75 -18.09
N ARG A 387 4.09 11.41 -19.05
CA ARG A 387 4.23 10.18 -19.86
C ARG A 387 5.56 10.13 -20.65
N LYS A 388 6.13 11.29 -20.97
CA LYS A 388 7.47 11.41 -21.57
C LYS A 388 8.57 11.23 -20.53
N VAL A 389 8.48 11.89 -19.38
CA VAL A 389 9.46 11.78 -18.28
C VAL A 389 9.51 10.37 -17.70
N ASP A 390 8.37 9.69 -17.60
CA ASP A 390 8.24 8.30 -17.17
C ASP A 390 9.14 7.37 -18.00
N ARG A 391 9.20 7.63 -19.31
CA ARG A 391 9.97 6.85 -20.27
C ARG A 391 11.42 7.32 -20.39
N ASP A 392 11.63 8.62 -20.54
CA ASP A 392 12.92 9.19 -20.99
C ASP A 392 13.76 9.77 -19.84
N GLY A 393 13.19 9.92 -18.64
CA GLY A 393 13.73 10.72 -17.55
C GLY A 393 13.47 12.22 -17.72
N PHE A 394 13.94 13.04 -16.78
CA PHE A 394 13.87 14.51 -16.83
C PHE A 394 15.25 15.15 -16.62
N PHE A 395 15.55 16.18 -17.41
CA PHE A 395 16.74 17.02 -17.26
C PHE A 395 16.41 18.48 -17.66
N PRO A 396 17.11 19.52 -17.15
CA PRO A 396 16.65 20.92 -17.28
C PRO A 396 16.61 21.50 -18.70
N ASN A 397 17.16 20.79 -19.69
CA ASN A 397 17.09 21.17 -21.10
C ASN A 397 15.82 20.67 -21.81
N MET A 398 14.97 19.91 -21.12
CA MET A 398 13.68 19.47 -21.63
C MET A 398 12.64 20.58 -21.45
N ASN A 399 11.93 20.92 -22.52
CA ASN A 399 10.75 21.78 -22.44
C ASN A 399 9.59 20.97 -21.84
N VAL A 400 9.53 20.94 -20.51
CA VAL A 400 8.56 20.24 -19.66
C VAL A 400 8.21 21.16 -18.51
N GLN A 401 6.92 21.32 -18.20
CA GLN A 401 6.50 22.09 -17.04
C GLN A 401 6.55 21.24 -15.77
N VAL A 402 7.23 21.77 -14.74
CA VAL A 402 7.36 21.14 -13.43
C VAL A 402 6.94 22.14 -12.35
N ALA A 403 5.95 21.75 -11.55
CA ALA A 403 5.52 22.52 -10.39
C ALA A 403 6.62 22.61 -9.32
N PRO A 404 6.59 23.63 -8.45
CA PRO A 404 7.45 23.66 -7.27
C PRO A 404 7.18 22.45 -6.36
N LEU A 405 8.21 22.09 -5.60
CA LEU A 405 8.07 21.21 -4.44
C LEU A 405 7.94 22.08 -3.18
N GLU A 406 7.30 21.54 -2.16
CA GLU A 406 7.09 22.22 -0.89
C GLU A 406 7.39 21.31 0.31
N SER A 407 7.80 21.94 1.41
CA SER A 407 8.05 21.32 2.71
C SER A 407 7.69 22.34 3.81
N PRO A 408 6.90 21.95 4.84
CA PRO A 408 6.22 20.66 4.93
C PRO A 408 5.25 20.46 3.77
N SER A 409 4.96 19.21 3.43
CA SER A 409 3.98 18.87 2.40
C SER A 409 2.60 19.41 2.76
N ARG A 410 1.78 19.77 1.77
CA ARG A 410 0.36 20.11 2.05
C ARG A 410 -0.39 19.00 2.75
N SER A 411 -0.02 17.74 2.53
CA SER A 411 -0.60 16.61 3.25
C SER A 411 -0.41 16.75 4.77
N LYS A 412 0.82 16.99 5.25
CA LYS A 412 1.06 17.23 6.68
C LYS A 412 0.49 18.58 7.14
N HIS A 413 0.58 19.65 6.33
CA HIS A 413 0.01 20.96 6.67
C HIS A 413 -1.51 20.91 6.90
N ASN A 414 -2.27 20.40 5.94
CA ASN A 414 -3.73 20.36 6.00
C ASN A 414 -4.23 19.47 7.14
N PHE A 415 -3.56 18.34 7.39
CA PHE A 415 -3.82 17.52 8.57
C PHE A 415 -3.50 18.27 9.88
N THR A 416 -2.35 18.95 9.92
CA THR A 416 -1.89 19.73 11.08
C THR A 416 -2.87 20.85 11.43
N ILE A 417 -3.45 21.54 10.45
CA ILE A 417 -4.50 22.55 10.65
C ILE A 417 -5.82 21.91 11.10
N TRP A 418 -6.26 20.84 10.44
CA TRP A 418 -7.48 20.10 10.81
C TRP A 418 -7.44 19.61 12.27
N SER A 419 -6.29 19.08 12.71
CA SER A 419 -6.10 18.61 14.10
C SER A 419 -6.22 19.74 15.12
N ILE A 420 -5.70 20.94 14.80
CA ILE A 420 -5.86 22.11 15.68
C ILE A 420 -7.33 22.50 15.81
N ASP A 421 -8.05 22.54 14.69
CA ASP A 421 -9.46 22.90 14.67
C ASP A 421 -10.32 21.89 15.43
N ASP A 422 -10.03 20.59 15.31
CA ASP A 422 -10.70 19.55 16.10
C ASP A 422 -10.42 19.71 17.60
N ASP A 423 -9.17 19.90 18.00
CA ASP A 423 -8.81 20.06 19.41
C ASP A 423 -9.46 21.32 20.01
N ILE A 424 -9.54 22.43 19.25
CA ILE A 424 -10.28 23.64 19.64
C ILE A 424 -11.77 23.35 19.83
N VAL A 425 -12.41 22.61 18.91
CA VAL A 425 -13.84 22.23 19.02
C VAL A 425 -14.09 21.37 20.25
N VAL A 426 -13.22 20.40 20.53
CA VAL A 426 -13.31 19.54 21.72
C VAL A 426 -13.19 20.35 23.01
N TRP A 427 -12.23 21.27 23.09
CA TRP A 427 -12.05 22.11 24.28
C TRP A 427 -13.19 23.13 24.45
N ALA A 428 -13.72 23.69 23.36
CA ALA A 428 -14.86 24.60 23.39
C ALA A 428 -16.12 23.90 23.93
N LYS A 429 -16.46 22.72 23.38
CA LYS A 429 -17.56 21.90 23.91
C LYS A 429 -17.36 21.56 25.38
N ARG A 430 -16.12 21.24 25.79
CA ARG A 430 -15.83 20.94 27.21
C ARG A 430 -15.98 22.16 28.12
N ILE A 431 -15.75 23.38 27.64
CA ILE A 431 -16.07 24.61 28.37
C ILE A 431 -17.58 24.72 28.55
N GLU A 432 -18.38 24.55 27.48
CA GLU A 432 -19.86 24.60 27.56
C GLU A 432 -20.41 23.59 28.58
N GLU A 433 -19.90 22.36 28.58
CA GLU A 433 -20.26 21.31 29.54
C GLU A 433 -19.90 21.65 31.00
N LEU A 434 -18.84 22.44 31.24
CA LEU A 434 -18.42 22.88 32.57
C LEU A 434 -19.19 24.13 33.02
N GLU A 435 -19.49 25.05 32.10
CA GLU A 435 -20.29 26.25 32.37
C GLU A 435 -21.78 25.92 32.62
N ALA A 436 -22.27 24.77 32.13
CA ALA A 436 -23.63 24.27 32.37
C ALA A 436 -23.82 23.51 33.69
N GLN A 437 -22.77 23.23 34.47
CA GLN A 437 -22.89 22.46 35.72
C GLN A 437 -23.45 23.30 36.88
N PRO A 438 -24.29 22.73 37.77
CA PRO A 438 -24.85 23.46 38.91
C PRO A 438 -23.74 23.98 39.83
N GLN A 439 -23.74 25.28 40.10
CA GLN A 439 -22.79 25.87 41.03
C GLN A 439 -23.07 25.38 42.46
N SER A 440 -22.07 24.78 43.09
CA SER A 440 -22.02 24.56 44.54
C SER A 440 -20.94 25.45 45.16
N ASP A 441 -20.99 25.68 46.47
CA ASP A 441 -20.19 26.70 47.17
C ASP A 441 -18.65 26.48 47.18
N HIS A 442 -18.15 25.46 46.46
CA HIS A 442 -16.72 25.15 46.28
C HIS A 442 -16.33 25.00 44.79
N ASN A 443 -16.67 26.00 43.96
CA ASN A 443 -16.56 25.92 42.49
C ASN A 443 -15.21 26.36 41.86
N ASP A 444 -14.19 26.66 42.67
CA ASP A 444 -12.91 27.26 42.22
C ASP A 444 -12.13 26.37 41.23
N GLY A 445 -12.19 25.05 41.44
CA GLY A 445 -11.58 24.06 40.54
C GLY A 445 -12.24 23.97 39.15
N THR A 446 -13.53 24.35 39.03
CA THR A 446 -14.24 24.36 37.75
C THR A 446 -13.83 25.57 36.92
N GLN A 447 -13.80 26.76 37.53
CA GLN A 447 -13.35 27.98 36.86
C GLN A 447 -11.88 27.89 36.43
N THR A 448 -11.03 27.26 37.25
CA THR A 448 -9.63 26.99 36.91
C THR A 448 -9.50 26.14 35.64
N LYS A 449 -10.30 25.06 35.50
CA LYS A 449 -10.33 24.22 34.30
C LYS A 449 -10.85 24.97 33.06
N ILE A 450 -11.88 25.80 33.23
CA ILE A 450 -12.40 26.65 32.14
C ILE A 450 -11.32 27.62 31.65
N ASN A 451 -10.56 28.23 32.56
CA ASN A 451 -9.48 29.16 32.23
C ASN A 451 -8.31 28.46 31.51
N ASP A 452 -7.92 27.26 31.94
CA ASP A 452 -6.92 26.42 31.27
C ASP A 452 -7.35 26.06 29.83
N LEU A 453 -8.59 25.61 29.64
CA LEU A 453 -9.12 25.31 28.30
C LEU A 453 -9.17 26.56 27.41
N LYS A 454 -9.57 27.73 27.94
CA LYS A 454 -9.54 29.00 27.21
C LYS A 454 -8.11 29.41 26.81
N SER A 455 -7.11 29.15 27.66
CA SER A 455 -5.69 29.40 27.36
C SER A 455 -5.14 28.43 26.28
N LYS A 456 -5.55 27.16 26.32
CA LYS A 456 -5.23 26.16 25.27
C LYS A 456 -5.80 26.56 23.91
N ILE A 457 -7.07 26.97 23.87
CA ILE A 457 -7.72 27.48 22.64
C ILE A 457 -6.98 28.71 22.10
N GLN A 458 -6.57 29.67 22.94
CA GLN A 458 -5.81 30.84 22.48
C GLN A 458 -4.44 30.45 21.90
N THR A 459 -3.74 29.53 22.56
CA THR A 459 -2.43 29.02 22.11
C THR A 459 -2.54 28.30 20.77
N ALA A 460 -3.54 27.44 20.62
CA ALA A 460 -3.80 26.69 19.39
C ALA A 460 -4.24 27.60 18.22
N ASN A 461 -5.03 28.65 18.48
CA ASN A 461 -5.33 29.66 17.46
C ASN A 461 -4.07 30.43 17.00
N PHE A 462 -3.16 30.75 17.92
CA PHE A 462 -1.88 31.39 17.57
C PHE A 462 -0.98 30.45 16.74
N GLU A 463 -0.87 29.17 17.15
CA GLU A 463 -0.18 28.12 16.40
C GLU A 463 -0.74 27.99 14.97
N LYS A 464 -2.06 27.90 14.84
CA LYS A 464 -2.78 27.82 13.57
C LYS A 464 -2.44 29.01 12.67
N GLN A 465 -2.56 30.24 13.18
CA GLN A 465 -2.30 31.44 12.39
C GLN A 465 -0.85 31.46 11.90
N LYS A 466 0.13 31.14 12.75
CA LYS A 466 1.55 31.08 12.39
C LYS A 466 1.84 30.05 11.28
N LYS A 467 1.19 28.88 11.34
CA LYS A 467 1.32 27.83 10.31
C LYS A 467 0.63 28.20 8.99
N LEU A 468 -0.51 28.90 9.04
CA LEU A 468 -1.16 29.48 7.85
C LEU A 468 -0.31 30.59 7.23
N ASP A 469 0.22 31.51 8.04
CA ASP A 469 1.09 32.60 7.58
C ASP A 469 2.36 32.09 6.90
N PHE A 470 2.92 30.97 7.36
CA PHE A 470 4.05 30.32 6.69
C PHE A 470 3.72 29.94 5.24
N PHE A 471 2.53 29.35 5.00
CA PHE A 471 2.06 28.98 3.66
C PHE A 471 1.63 30.17 2.81
N ASN A 472 0.93 31.14 3.41
CA ASN A 472 0.49 32.36 2.74
C ASN A 472 1.66 33.23 2.26
N ASN A 473 2.77 33.25 3.00
CA ASN A 473 3.99 33.97 2.65
C ASN A 473 4.94 33.16 1.72
N GLY A 474 4.53 31.98 1.23
CA GLY A 474 5.34 31.18 0.31
C GLY A 474 6.58 30.51 0.92
N LYS A 475 6.72 30.50 2.26
CA LYS A 475 7.91 29.95 2.94
C LYS A 475 8.04 28.43 2.83
N GLN A 476 6.94 27.75 2.51
CA GLN A 476 6.88 26.32 2.23
C GLN A 476 7.56 25.90 0.92
N ILE A 477 7.76 26.81 -0.03
CA ILE A 477 8.36 26.47 -1.32
C ILE A 477 9.81 26.01 -1.12
N LEU A 478 10.09 24.74 -1.44
CA LEU A 478 11.37 24.07 -1.22
C LEU A 478 12.33 24.33 -2.39
N GLY A 479 11.82 24.20 -3.61
CA GLY A 479 12.63 24.19 -4.82
C GLY A 479 11.88 23.60 -6.02
N ARG A 480 12.63 23.07 -6.99
CA ARG A 480 12.10 22.38 -8.17
C ARG A 480 12.90 21.12 -8.48
N VAL A 481 12.30 20.16 -9.17
CA VAL A 481 13.04 19.02 -9.72
C VAL A 481 14.12 19.55 -10.68
N TYR A 482 15.36 19.12 -10.46
CA TYR A 482 16.51 19.40 -11.32
C TYR A 482 16.66 18.31 -12.38
N ALA A 483 16.68 17.05 -11.97
CA ALA A 483 16.79 15.90 -12.86
C ALA A 483 16.08 14.69 -12.25
N ALA A 484 15.64 13.74 -13.07
CA ALA A 484 15.07 12.49 -12.57
C ALA A 484 15.26 11.33 -13.55
N SER A 485 15.30 10.11 -13.02
CA SER A 485 15.60 8.88 -13.76
C SER A 485 14.51 8.46 -14.76
N GLY A 486 13.23 8.75 -14.46
CA GLY A 486 12.12 8.01 -15.10
C GLY A 486 12.04 6.57 -14.56
N PHE A 487 11.24 5.72 -15.19
CA PHE A 487 11.05 4.31 -14.79
C PHE A 487 11.70 3.29 -15.74
N MET A 488 12.24 3.70 -16.88
CA MET A 488 12.93 2.80 -17.83
C MET A 488 14.37 2.42 -17.42
N ARG A 489 14.97 3.10 -16.44
CA ARG A 489 16.39 2.95 -16.11
C ARG A 489 16.62 1.74 -15.19
N ARG A 490 17.67 0.96 -15.50
CA ARG A 490 18.03 -0.28 -14.81
C ARG A 490 19.54 -0.38 -14.59
N THR A 491 19.94 -1.09 -13.55
CA THR A 491 21.32 -1.58 -13.37
C THR A 491 21.61 -2.74 -14.34
N ALA A 492 22.86 -3.20 -14.40
CA ALA A 492 23.20 -4.42 -15.15
C ALA A 492 22.42 -5.64 -14.65
N ASP A 493 22.21 -5.70 -13.33
CA ASP A 493 21.44 -6.70 -12.59
C ASP A 493 19.91 -6.49 -12.67
N ASN A 494 19.42 -5.61 -13.55
CA ASN A 494 18.00 -5.32 -13.72
C ASN A 494 17.29 -4.78 -12.45
N MET A 495 18.03 -4.15 -11.53
CA MET A 495 17.43 -3.38 -10.42
C MET A 495 16.89 -2.05 -10.93
N ARG A 496 15.79 -1.54 -10.34
CA ARG A 496 15.24 -0.24 -10.72
C ARG A 496 16.12 0.92 -10.26
N LEU A 497 16.36 1.86 -11.17
CA LEU A 497 16.97 3.16 -10.85
C LEU A 497 15.87 4.21 -10.77
N ASP A 498 15.40 4.45 -9.55
CA ASP A 498 14.31 5.38 -9.22
C ASP A 498 14.83 6.52 -8.35
N TRP A 499 15.38 7.56 -8.99
CA TRP A 499 16.02 8.70 -8.32
C TRP A 499 15.61 10.03 -8.93
N ALA A 500 15.54 11.07 -8.10
CA ALA A 500 15.39 12.45 -8.51
C ALA A 500 16.31 13.37 -7.69
N LEU A 501 16.74 14.44 -8.35
CA LEU A 501 17.51 15.53 -7.78
C LEU A 501 16.63 16.77 -7.71
N ILE A 502 16.69 17.50 -6.61
CA ILE A 502 15.94 18.73 -6.36
C ILE A 502 16.93 19.90 -6.25
N ASP A 503 16.72 20.95 -7.04
CA ASP A 503 17.37 22.24 -6.86
C ASP A 503 16.67 22.98 -5.70
N VAL A 504 17.14 22.73 -4.48
CA VAL A 504 16.61 23.31 -3.24
C VAL A 504 17.12 24.74 -3.10
N ALA A 505 16.20 25.69 -2.87
CA ALA A 505 16.56 27.09 -2.68
C ALA A 505 17.52 27.25 -1.48
N GLU A 506 18.57 28.06 -1.61
CA GLU A 506 19.67 28.12 -0.63
C GLU A 506 19.18 28.35 0.83
N HIS A 507 18.21 29.25 1.02
CA HIS A 507 17.60 29.53 2.33
C HIS A 507 16.69 28.41 2.89
N ARG A 508 16.44 27.35 2.11
CA ARG A 508 15.72 26.12 2.52
C ARG A 508 16.66 24.95 2.76
N GLN A 509 17.96 25.05 2.41
CA GLN A 509 18.89 23.94 2.56
C GLN A 509 19.19 23.69 4.05
N GLY A 510 18.90 22.49 4.52
CA GLY A 510 19.25 22.04 5.87
C GLY A 510 20.50 21.17 5.92
N SER A 511 20.54 20.30 6.92
CA SER A 511 21.70 19.52 7.32
C SER A 511 21.58 18.04 6.94
N ASN A 512 22.73 17.40 6.74
CA ASN A 512 22.90 15.96 6.53
C ASN A 512 23.16 15.19 7.84
N ARG A 513 22.99 15.81 9.01
CA ARG A 513 23.19 15.13 10.30
C ARG A 513 22.22 13.98 10.51
N LEU A 514 22.78 12.86 10.96
CA LEU A 514 22.07 11.69 11.45
C LEU A 514 21.37 12.01 12.79
N PRO A 515 20.33 11.25 13.19
CA PRO A 515 19.59 11.53 14.42
C PRO A 515 20.51 11.45 15.65
N ALA A 516 20.25 12.29 16.64
CA ALA A 516 20.92 12.23 17.94
C ALA A 516 20.47 11.00 18.76
N GLU A 517 21.22 10.66 19.80
CA GLU A 517 20.99 9.44 20.60
C GLU A 517 19.59 9.45 21.24
N GLU A 518 19.14 10.62 21.69
CA GLU A 518 17.82 10.82 22.31
C GLU A 518 16.68 10.51 21.33
N VAL A 519 16.88 10.68 20.03
CA VAL A 519 15.90 10.35 18.99
C VAL A 519 15.83 8.84 18.78
N TRP A 520 16.96 8.13 18.87
CA TRP A 520 16.98 6.66 18.82
C TRP A 520 16.36 6.04 20.07
N GLN A 521 16.65 6.58 21.26
CA GLN A 521 16.07 6.14 22.53
C GLN A 521 14.53 6.34 22.58
N GLN A 522 13.98 7.33 21.85
CA GLN A 522 12.53 7.51 21.70
C GLN A 522 11.86 6.47 20.79
N HIS A 523 12.62 5.84 19.90
CA HIS A 523 12.12 4.86 18.91
C HIS A 523 12.42 3.40 19.28
N PHE A 524 13.51 3.13 20.01
CA PHE A 524 13.95 1.79 20.36
C PHE A 524 14.51 1.73 21.79
N GLU A 525 13.90 0.87 22.62
CA GLU A 525 14.43 0.52 23.95
C GLU A 525 15.73 -0.31 23.86
N ASP A 526 15.86 -1.15 22.82
CA ASP A 526 17.05 -1.96 22.61
C ASP A 526 18.17 -1.15 21.93
N ILE A 527 19.28 -0.99 22.65
CA ILE A 527 20.50 -0.31 22.19
C ILE A 527 21.11 -1.04 20.97
N ALA A 528 20.87 -2.35 20.80
CA ALA A 528 21.35 -3.10 19.65
C ALA A 528 20.66 -2.69 18.33
N ALA A 529 19.52 -1.98 18.40
CA ALA A 529 18.86 -1.38 17.25
C ALA A 529 19.46 -0.01 16.85
N HIS A 530 20.28 0.60 17.71
CA HIS A 530 20.88 1.92 17.46
C HIS A 530 22.16 1.78 16.62
N PRO A 531 22.48 2.74 15.73
CA PRO A 531 23.74 2.72 14.99
C PRO A 531 24.92 3.10 15.89
N HIS A 532 26.10 2.54 15.64
CA HIS A 532 27.26 2.71 16.51
C HIS A 532 27.97 4.06 16.31
N ARG A 533 27.89 4.95 17.31
CA ARG A 533 28.65 6.22 17.40
C ARG A 533 28.33 7.29 16.35
N THR A 534 27.25 7.13 15.59
CA THR A 534 26.84 8.09 14.53
C THR A 534 25.84 9.15 14.99
N PHE A 535 25.54 9.20 16.29
CA PHE A 535 24.56 10.13 16.86
C PHE A 535 24.91 11.60 16.57
N GLY A 536 24.05 12.30 15.83
CA GLY A 536 24.20 13.71 15.50
C GLY A 536 25.35 14.06 14.53
N ILE A 537 26.11 13.09 14.01
CA ILE A 537 27.21 13.34 13.07
C ILE A 537 26.67 13.52 11.63
N PRO A 538 27.37 14.26 10.75
CA PRO A 538 26.99 14.34 9.33
C PRO A 538 27.05 12.96 8.65
N LEU A 539 26.06 12.65 7.82
CA LEU A 539 26.09 11.54 6.86
C LEU A 539 27.37 11.63 6.00
N GLN A 540 28.03 10.50 5.81
CA GLN A 540 29.32 10.42 5.13
C GLN A 540 29.21 9.83 3.72
N ASP A 541 30.23 10.07 2.91
CA ASP A 541 30.40 9.36 1.64
C ASP A 541 30.49 7.83 1.90
N GLN A 542 30.13 7.02 0.89
CA GLN A 542 30.06 5.56 1.01
C GLN A 542 31.39 4.92 1.46
N TYR A 543 31.36 4.15 2.55
CA TYR A 543 32.48 3.32 3.02
C TYR A 543 32.24 1.84 2.75
N SER A 544 31.04 1.34 3.05
CA SER A 544 30.64 -0.04 2.80
C SER A 544 29.73 -0.18 1.57
N PHE A 545 29.58 -1.41 1.09
CA PHE A 545 28.71 -1.75 -0.04
C PHE A 545 27.61 -2.71 0.44
N ILE A 546 26.40 -2.53 -0.08
CA ILE A 546 25.34 -3.54 0.04
C ILE A 546 25.33 -4.40 -1.22
N GLY A 547 25.54 -5.70 -1.04
CA GLY A 547 25.55 -6.67 -2.13
C GLY A 547 25.94 -8.06 -1.63
N PRO A 548 26.08 -9.04 -2.54
CA PRO A 548 26.23 -10.47 -2.19
C PRO A 548 27.41 -10.80 -1.27
N ASN A 549 28.43 -9.93 -1.22
CA ASN A 549 29.62 -10.11 -0.38
C ASN A 549 29.44 -9.66 1.09
N ASN A 550 28.26 -9.13 1.46
CA ASN A 550 27.98 -8.62 2.80
C ASN A 550 26.57 -9.02 3.30
N PRO A 551 26.22 -10.34 3.30
CA PRO A 551 24.91 -10.82 3.72
C PRO A 551 24.62 -10.50 5.20
N GLY A 552 23.36 -10.26 5.54
CA GLY A 552 22.93 -10.01 6.93
C GLY A 552 23.33 -8.63 7.49
N ALA A 553 23.98 -7.77 6.70
CA ALA A 553 24.42 -6.44 7.12
C ALA A 553 23.26 -5.60 7.67
N SER A 554 23.48 -4.98 8.82
CA SER A 554 22.55 -4.02 9.41
C SER A 554 22.61 -2.70 8.65
N VAL A 555 21.45 -2.12 8.37
CA VAL A 555 21.29 -0.80 7.76
C VAL A 555 20.30 0.03 8.54
N TRP A 556 20.52 1.34 8.55
CA TRP A 556 19.63 2.30 9.21
C TRP A 556 19.13 3.31 8.19
N LYS A 557 17.90 3.83 8.39
CA LYS A 557 17.37 4.96 7.60
C LYS A 557 16.55 5.90 8.48
N VAL A 558 16.34 7.12 8.01
CA VAL A 558 15.40 8.09 8.58
C VAL A 558 14.31 8.37 7.55
N GLY A 559 13.09 7.90 7.82
CA GLY A 559 11.91 8.17 6.99
C GLY A 559 10.98 9.19 7.64
N THR A 560 10.28 10.00 6.85
CA THR A 560 9.42 11.05 7.41
C THR A 560 8.18 10.51 8.15
N VAL A 561 7.82 9.24 7.90
CA VAL A 561 6.69 8.58 8.57
C VAL A 561 7.16 7.63 9.66
N THR A 562 8.19 6.82 9.42
CA THR A 562 8.70 5.91 10.46
C THR A 562 9.66 6.55 11.46
N GLY A 563 10.24 7.71 11.14
CA GLY A 563 11.42 8.22 11.84
C GLY A 563 12.64 7.32 11.61
N PRO A 564 13.60 7.30 12.55
CA PRO A 564 14.75 6.39 12.54
C PRO A 564 14.30 4.93 12.60
N THR A 565 14.89 4.08 11.76
CA THR A 565 14.53 2.66 11.61
C THR A 565 15.74 1.82 11.20
N THR A 566 15.70 0.52 11.49
CA THR A 566 16.79 -0.44 11.19
C THR A 566 16.26 -1.72 10.52
N ALA A 567 17.09 -2.34 9.69
CA ALA A 567 16.81 -3.58 8.98
C ALA A 567 18.08 -4.39 8.72
N LYS A 568 17.91 -5.67 8.38
CA LYS A 568 18.97 -6.54 7.84
C LYS A 568 18.80 -6.75 6.34
N PHE A 569 19.92 -6.68 5.62
CA PHE A 569 20.03 -6.98 4.19
C PHE A 569 20.10 -8.49 3.91
N TYR A 570 19.46 -8.95 2.84
CA TYR A 570 19.50 -10.33 2.37
C TYR A 570 19.79 -10.42 0.87
N THR A 571 20.59 -11.41 0.46
CA THR A 571 21.14 -11.45 -0.91
C THR A 571 20.17 -12.01 -1.95
N LYS A 572 19.23 -12.88 -1.54
CA LYS A 572 18.22 -13.46 -2.44
C LYS A 572 17.27 -12.38 -2.94
N LYS A 573 17.47 -11.96 -4.19
CA LYS A 573 16.66 -10.94 -4.86
C LYS A 573 15.22 -11.42 -5.07
N ILE A 574 14.27 -10.50 -4.96
CA ILE A 574 12.89 -10.71 -5.40
C ILE A 574 12.73 -10.28 -6.86
N ALA A 575 11.66 -10.74 -7.51
CA ALA A 575 11.14 -10.08 -8.70
C ALA A 575 10.08 -9.09 -8.25
N PHE A 576 10.06 -7.89 -8.83
CA PHE A 576 9.14 -6.83 -8.45
C PHE A 576 8.61 -6.09 -9.68
N LYS A 577 7.32 -5.77 -9.68
CA LYS A 577 6.65 -4.98 -10.71
C LYS A 577 5.77 -3.92 -10.07
N MET A 578 5.78 -2.74 -10.67
CA MET A 578 4.96 -1.61 -10.25
C MET A 578 3.76 -1.44 -11.18
N SER A 579 2.64 -0.93 -10.65
CA SER A 579 1.45 -0.68 -11.47
C SER A 579 1.74 0.28 -12.62
N GLU A 580 2.66 1.23 -12.41
CA GLU A 580 3.11 2.18 -13.42
C GLU A 580 3.93 1.57 -14.57
N ASP A 581 4.37 0.31 -14.46
CA ASP A 581 5.12 -0.36 -15.53
C ASP A 581 4.19 -0.77 -16.69
N SER A 582 2.89 -0.97 -16.40
CA SER A 582 1.88 -1.48 -17.33
C SER A 582 1.75 -0.64 -18.61
N TYR A 583 1.64 0.69 -18.48
CA TYR A 583 1.42 1.61 -19.60
C TYR A 583 2.69 2.01 -20.36
N LEU A 584 3.86 1.64 -19.83
CA LEU A 584 5.15 1.74 -20.52
C LEU A 584 5.35 0.60 -21.55
N GLY A 585 4.47 -0.42 -21.51
CA GLY A 585 4.30 -1.42 -22.56
C GLY A 585 5.48 -2.37 -22.74
N ASN A 586 5.63 -2.90 -23.95
CA ASN A 586 6.62 -3.95 -24.28
C ASN A 586 8.10 -3.56 -24.07
N ALA A 587 8.39 -2.30 -23.77
CA ALA A 587 9.72 -1.85 -23.35
C ALA A 587 10.04 -2.25 -21.90
N MET A 588 9.01 -2.40 -21.05
CA MET A 588 9.10 -2.84 -19.64
C MET A 588 8.59 -4.27 -19.44
N ASN A 589 7.55 -4.69 -20.16
CA ASN A 589 6.93 -6.03 -20.05
C ASN A 589 7.83 -7.20 -20.48
N LYS A 590 9.14 -7.01 -20.69
CA LYS A 590 10.06 -8.12 -20.94
C LYS A 590 10.54 -8.77 -19.64
N TYR A 591 10.83 -8.00 -18.59
CA TYR A 591 11.21 -8.54 -17.28
C TYR A 591 10.79 -7.61 -16.13
N PRO A 592 10.28 -8.13 -15.00
CA PRO A 592 10.16 -7.37 -13.75
C PRO A 592 11.55 -6.89 -13.29
N SER A 593 11.63 -5.87 -12.43
CA SER A 593 12.93 -5.52 -11.83
C SER A 593 13.31 -6.54 -10.76
N THR A 594 14.61 -6.75 -10.53
CA THR A 594 15.07 -7.60 -9.42
C THR A 594 15.62 -6.73 -8.30
N GLU A 595 15.24 -6.98 -7.05
CA GLU A 595 15.50 -6.06 -5.94
C GLU A 595 15.92 -6.83 -4.68
N TYR A 596 16.76 -6.23 -3.83
CA TYR A 596 17.17 -6.82 -2.55
C TYR A 596 16.14 -6.56 -1.45
N ILE A 597 15.99 -7.53 -0.54
CA ILE A 597 15.11 -7.43 0.64
C ILE A 597 15.88 -6.83 1.82
N PHE A 598 15.20 -5.96 2.55
CA PHE A 598 15.62 -5.44 3.84
C PHE A 598 14.52 -5.72 4.88
N GLN A 599 14.70 -6.78 5.67
CA GLN A 599 13.72 -7.19 6.68
C GLN A 599 13.90 -6.33 7.94
N PRO A 600 12.82 -5.83 8.58
CA PRO A 600 12.94 -5.11 9.84
C PRO A 600 13.70 -5.92 10.90
N HIS A 601 14.50 -5.24 11.72
CA HIS A 601 15.20 -5.87 12.84
C HIS A 601 14.68 -5.30 14.18
N TYR A 602 14.83 -6.07 15.26
CA TYR A 602 14.37 -5.74 16.61
C TYR A 602 12.88 -5.35 16.75
N GLY A 603 11.99 -5.97 15.97
CA GLY A 603 10.54 -5.81 16.10
C GLY A 603 9.97 -4.45 15.66
N GLY A 604 10.79 -3.57 15.08
CA GLY A 604 10.37 -2.26 14.59
C GLY A 604 9.66 -2.30 13.22
N LYS A 605 9.00 -1.20 12.88
CA LYS A 605 8.48 -0.94 11.53
C LYS A 605 9.62 -0.41 10.66
N PHE A 606 10.07 -1.16 9.63
CA PHE A 606 11.09 -0.61 8.72
C PHE A 606 10.52 0.32 7.65
N CYS A 607 9.30 0.11 7.17
CA CYS A 607 8.77 0.86 6.03
C CYS A 607 7.35 1.42 6.23
N ALA A 608 7.08 2.57 5.64
CA ALA A 608 5.78 3.20 5.58
C ALA A 608 5.50 3.86 4.22
N HIS A 609 4.22 4.15 3.97
CA HIS A 609 3.81 5.07 2.90
C HIS A 609 4.38 6.46 3.21
N GLY A 610 5.19 7.02 2.32
CA GLY A 610 5.86 8.32 2.52
C GLY A 610 7.37 8.23 2.87
N ASP A 611 7.88 7.06 3.24
CA ASP A 611 9.33 6.86 3.45
C ASP A 611 10.14 6.84 2.14
N SER A 612 9.49 6.68 0.98
CA SER A 612 10.14 6.72 -0.33
C SER A 612 11.02 7.97 -0.45
N GLY A 613 12.30 7.75 -0.73
CA GLY A 613 13.31 8.78 -0.87
C GLY A 613 14.34 8.78 0.26
N SER A 614 14.04 8.15 1.41
CA SER A 614 14.97 8.00 2.54
C SER A 614 16.31 7.41 2.09
N VAL A 615 17.43 7.95 2.57
CA VAL A 615 18.72 7.28 2.41
C VAL A 615 18.92 6.23 3.49
N ALA A 616 19.57 5.13 3.12
CA ALA A 616 20.06 4.12 4.05
C ALA A 616 21.57 4.31 4.26
N PHE A 617 22.03 4.10 5.48
CA PHE A 617 23.41 4.22 5.92
C PHE A 617 23.85 3.01 6.74
N ASP A 618 25.17 2.77 6.76
CA ASP A 618 25.83 1.72 7.54
C ASP A 618 26.11 2.14 9.00
N GLU A 619 26.76 1.27 9.77
CA GLU A 619 27.01 1.50 11.20
C GLU A 619 27.93 2.71 11.46
N ASP A 620 28.80 3.06 10.50
CA ASP A 620 29.73 4.21 10.54
C ASP A 620 29.11 5.50 9.96
N GLY A 621 27.88 5.44 9.46
CA GLY A 621 27.15 6.57 8.89
C GLY A 621 27.53 6.90 7.45
N GLY A 622 28.19 5.98 6.74
CA GLY A 622 28.37 6.03 5.29
C GLY A 622 27.07 5.74 4.57
N ILE A 623 26.71 6.53 3.56
CA ILE A 623 25.54 6.24 2.72
C ILE A 623 25.76 4.92 1.95
N VAL A 624 24.76 4.05 1.93
CA VAL A 624 24.82 2.74 1.24
C VAL A 624 23.67 2.51 0.26
N GLY A 625 22.54 3.20 0.39
CA GLY A 625 21.43 3.02 -0.54
C GLY A 625 20.35 4.10 -0.50
N LEU A 626 19.44 4.02 -1.47
CA LEU A 626 18.24 4.85 -1.56
C LEU A 626 17.00 3.95 -1.42
N PHE A 627 16.26 4.10 -0.33
CA PHE A 627 15.03 3.35 -0.09
C PHE A 627 13.94 3.83 -1.06
N PHE A 628 13.37 2.90 -1.84
CA PHE A 628 12.35 3.26 -2.84
C PHE A 628 10.93 2.88 -2.44
N ARG A 629 10.72 1.72 -1.82
CA ARG A 629 9.39 1.19 -1.47
C ARG A 629 9.46 0.09 -0.42
N GLY A 630 8.35 -0.13 0.28
CA GLY A 630 8.13 -1.32 1.11
C GLY A 630 7.02 -2.23 0.58
N HIS A 631 6.98 -3.46 1.06
CA HIS A 631 5.94 -4.45 0.77
C HIS A 631 5.57 -5.18 2.06
N LYS A 632 4.29 -5.26 2.37
CA LYS A 632 3.76 -6.02 3.52
C LYS A 632 2.84 -7.10 2.98
N ILE A 633 3.10 -8.35 3.33
CA ILE A 633 2.24 -9.50 3.01
C ILE A 633 0.92 -9.37 3.79
N ASN A 634 -0.22 -9.82 3.24
CA ASN A 634 -1.48 -9.80 3.99
C ASN A 634 -1.38 -10.70 5.24
N GLY A 635 -2.06 -10.32 6.32
CA GLY A 635 -1.99 -11.05 7.59
C GLY A 635 -0.63 -11.03 8.31
N ALA A 636 0.41 -10.40 7.75
CA ALA A 636 1.75 -10.44 8.34
C ALA A 636 1.85 -9.79 9.73
N PHE A 637 2.60 -10.46 10.62
CA PHE A 637 2.88 -10.05 11.99
C PHE A 637 3.62 -8.70 12.11
N ASP A 638 4.42 -8.34 11.09
CA ASP A 638 5.25 -7.14 11.09
C ASP A 638 4.69 -6.04 10.17
N ALA A 639 5.48 -4.99 9.94
CA ALA A 639 5.09 -3.88 9.08
C ALA A 639 5.48 -4.06 7.59
N GLY A 640 6.03 -5.20 7.19
CA GLY A 640 6.58 -5.42 5.86
C GLY A 640 8.08 -5.12 5.74
N TYR A 641 8.66 -5.59 4.63
CA TYR A 641 10.08 -5.42 4.28
C TYR A 641 10.30 -4.24 3.32
N GLY A 642 11.53 -3.72 3.31
CA GLY A 642 11.96 -2.63 2.45
C GLY A 642 12.72 -3.08 1.21
N LEU A 643 12.71 -2.23 0.18
CA LEU A 643 13.47 -2.35 -1.06
C LEU A 643 14.35 -1.10 -1.25
N ILE A 644 15.66 -1.32 -1.41
CA ILE A 644 16.68 -0.26 -1.45
C ILE A 644 17.59 -0.49 -2.66
N THR A 645 17.79 0.56 -3.45
CA THR A 645 18.77 0.56 -4.54
C THR A 645 20.15 0.96 -4.00
N PRO A 646 21.24 0.19 -4.23
CA PRO A 646 22.60 0.56 -3.82
C PRO A 646 23.01 1.94 -4.36
N ILE A 647 23.63 2.75 -3.50
CA ILE A 647 23.85 4.19 -3.79
C ILE A 647 24.88 4.41 -4.91
N GLU A 648 25.87 3.52 -5.05
CA GLU A 648 26.86 3.54 -6.11
C GLU A 648 26.18 3.45 -7.49
N HIS A 649 25.16 2.62 -7.63
CA HIS A 649 24.40 2.48 -8.87
C HIS A 649 23.58 3.75 -9.19
N VAL A 650 22.99 4.37 -8.17
CA VAL A 650 22.28 5.65 -8.29
C VAL A 650 23.24 6.78 -8.71
N PHE A 651 24.38 6.91 -8.04
CA PHE A 651 25.38 7.94 -8.32
C PHE A 651 26.06 7.75 -9.68
N GLU A 652 26.33 6.50 -10.08
CA GLU A 652 26.77 6.20 -11.45
C GLU A 652 25.72 6.57 -12.50
N ASP A 653 24.46 6.24 -12.26
CA ASP A 653 23.41 6.52 -13.22
C ASP A 653 23.16 8.02 -13.39
N ILE A 654 23.19 8.82 -12.31
CA ILE A 654 23.14 10.29 -12.38
C ILE A 654 24.22 10.84 -13.33
N LYS A 655 25.47 10.36 -13.19
CA LYS A 655 26.59 10.76 -14.07
C LYS A 655 26.34 10.32 -15.51
N LYS A 656 25.96 9.06 -15.75
CA LYS A 656 25.70 8.48 -17.08
C LYS A 656 24.53 9.16 -17.79
N PHE A 657 23.40 9.34 -17.10
CA PHE A 657 22.18 9.99 -17.61
C PHE A 657 22.43 11.43 -18.04
N SER A 658 23.22 12.19 -17.26
CA SER A 658 23.59 13.57 -17.60
C SER A 658 24.45 13.72 -18.87
N LYS A 659 24.85 12.60 -19.51
CA LYS A 659 25.78 12.55 -20.65
C LYS A 659 27.08 13.29 -20.36
N GLN A 660 27.67 13.01 -19.19
CA GLN A 660 28.89 13.66 -18.68
C GLN A 660 28.75 15.16 -18.39
N THR A 661 27.53 15.71 -18.35
CA THR A 661 27.30 17.09 -17.86
C THR A 661 27.60 17.18 -16.38
N ILE A 662 27.17 16.19 -15.58
CA ILE A 662 27.57 15.98 -14.19
C ILE A 662 28.84 15.11 -14.23
N THR A 663 29.93 15.62 -13.66
CA THR A 663 31.24 14.96 -13.66
C THR A 663 31.54 14.28 -12.33
N HIS A 664 31.10 14.88 -11.23
CA HIS A 664 31.29 14.37 -9.87
C HIS A 664 30.00 14.53 -9.06
N ILE A 665 29.78 13.58 -8.16
CA ILE A 665 28.72 13.55 -7.15
C ILE A 665 29.34 13.03 -5.85
N ARG A 666 28.91 13.57 -4.71
CA ARG A 666 29.27 13.13 -3.36
C ARG A 666 28.15 13.50 -2.37
N VAL A 667 28.16 12.94 -1.16
CA VAL A 667 27.34 13.44 -0.06
C VAL A 667 27.76 14.88 0.26
N ALA A 668 26.78 15.76 0.42
CA ALA A 668 27.06 17.16 0.71
C ALA A 668 27.70 17.28 2.09
N ARG A 669 28.77 18.07 2.16
CA ARG A 669 29.43 18.41 3.42
C ARG A 669 28.70 19.60 4.06
N ASP A 670 28.52 19.53 5.38
CA ASP A 670 27.96 20.60 6.20
C ASP A 670 29.05 21.51 6.78
#